data_AF-A0A3C0ZKQ3-F1
#
_entry.id   AF-A0A3C0ZKQ3-F1
#
_cell.length_a   1.000
_cell.length_b   1.000
_cell.length_c   1.000
_cell.angle_alpha   90.00
_cell.angle_beta   90.00
_cell.angle_gamma   90.00
#
_symmetry.space_group_name_H-M   'P 1'
#
loop_
_entity.id
_entity.type
_entity.pdbx_description
1 polymer ?
#
loop_
_entity_poly.entity_id
_entity_poly.type
_entity_poly.pdbx_seq_one_letter_code
_entity_poly.pdbx_strand_id
1 'polypeptide(L)'
;MRGFQWSHVLAEDIIFWHYDIVNISDIDYDKAIFGFYTDPGVGGTNDSQDDCASFDTRLDLAYFFDGDGYGIPIRWRTGYYGYAYLESPGNALNSTDDDEDGMVDERRDDGIDNDRDWISFTDLNGNGKWDAQENEPLNNDVGRDGVGPFDPQYLGPDEGEGDGRPTDGEPNFDKTDKDESDQIGLTSVSIYRLGDGGTGGGWPKDDEPMWLRMSYHNFDTSLQRSNISMVFASGPFPLKKGTRERFSMALVFGSDLEDIIFNKETVQQIYNSNYNFSKPPLKPTLKAVAGDGKVYLYWNAVAEESRDPFLGFQNNDPRQGYKKDFEGYLVYRSTEAEFSDIKVITDSKGAPKYWKPIAQFDLVDGIKGPDPVGINGAHFYRGNDTGLQHSFIDTDVRNGLRYYYAVVSYDQGDPAFGTTGLQPSECTKIISEDFSGNLKFVDINTAVVTPNAPAAGYVPPQITGNLRKVSQGVGTGSINVNILNSGEIVEGTSYRVVFSSTGLLPDYKTSSYDIIRTRGSRTDTIVRRVDASEFGENKFSPPFDGMTVTVVNDTATAVIDSLTGWVVGSSNLSMFVFPDNVTSRGAPWPSDYEIRFYDTPQDTTYFSSPPLYPKIPVKFTITNTTSGKRAKFVIQDNDASNTLSPGDVISILEFAGAETMANWRIAWVVLYSRPSGGGVVEPSPGDRFVIRTTKRFQTGDAFTFGTKASVVDQALASTQLDGISVVPNPYISGARWERRVLNQTGRGERRIDFTNLPAQCTVRIYSLAGALVRTLYKDSPATTGALSWNLVSEDGMDVSYGLYVYHVDAPGVGQHIGKFAIIK
;
A
#
# COMPACT_ATOMS: atom_id res chain seq x y z
N MET A 1 14.65 -23.98 -20.71
CA MET A 1 13.43 -23.18 -20.89
C MET A 1 13.08 -22.48 -19.59
N ARG A 2 12.84 -21.18 -19.64
CA ARG A 2 12.40 -20.34 -18.52
C ARG A 2 11.24 -19.47 -18.99
N GLY A 3 10.24 -19.27 -18.13
CA GLY A 3 9.07 -18.44 -18.41
C GLY A 3 9.01 -17.25 -17.45
N PHE A 4 8.69 -16.06 -17.95
CA PHE A 4 8.60 -14.82 -17.16
C PHE A 4 7.36 -14.01 -17.56
N GLN A 5 6.86 -13.19 -16.64
CA GLN A 5 5.81 -12.20 -16.86
C GLN A 5 6.10 -11.00 -15.96
N TRP A 6 5.88 -9.78 -16.46
CA TRP A 6 6.07 -8.55 -15.70
C TRP A 6 4.75 -8.04 -15.14
N SER A 7 4.81 -7.46 -13.95
CA SER A 7 3.68 -6.79 -13.31
C SER A 7 3.70 -5.31 -13.64
N HIS A 8 3.59 -5.00 -14.93
CA HIS A 8 3.50 -3.65 -15.43
C HIS A 8 2.31 -3.57 -16.39
N VAL A 9 1.55 -2.48 -16.38
CA VAL A 9 0.33 -2.33 -17.21
C VAL A 9 0.62 -2.44 -18.72
N LEU A 10 1.87 -2.18 -19.13
CA LEU A 10 2.34 -2.33 -20.50
C LEU A 10 2.68 -3.79 -20.88
N ALA A 11 2.93 -4.67 -19.91
CA ALA A 11 3.44 -6.02 -20.15
C ALA A 11 2.61 -7.12 -19.46
N GLU A 12 1.50 -6.77 -18.79
CA GLU A 12 0.64 -7.72 -18.08
C GLU A 12 -0.02 -8.74 -19.02
N ASP A 13 -0.23 -8.36 -20.27
CA ASP A 13 -0.83 -9.17 -21.34
C ASP A 13 0.23 -9.94 -22.15
N ILE A 14 1.42 -10.19 -21.57
CA ILE A 14 2.56 -10.77 -22.28
C ILE A 14 3.26 -11.83 -21.43
N ILE A 15 3.53 -13.01 -22.02
CA ILE A 15 4.31 -14.08 -21.39
C ILE A 15 5.57 -14.32 -22.19
N PHE A 16 6.72 -14.32 -21.52
CA PHE A 16 8.02 -14.46 -22.14
C PHE A 16 8.56 -15.86 -21.92
N TRP A 17 9.10 -16.46 -22.97
CA TRP A 17 9.77 -17.75 -22.91
C TRP A 17 11.16 -17.65 -23.49
N HIS A 18 12.15 -18.03 -22.68
CA HIS A 18 13.52 -18.15 -23.11
C HIS A 18 13.91 -19.62 -23.19
N TYR A 19 14.54 -19.99 -24.29
CA TYR A 19 14.96 -21.35 -24.58
C TYR A 19 16.45 -21.40 -24.92
N ASP A 20 17.09 -22.48 -24.45
CA ASP A 20 18.45 -22.85 -24.81
C ASP A 20 18.36 -24.23 -25.50
N ILE A 21 18.73 -24.32 -26.78
CA ILE A 21 18.86 -25.59 -27.51
C ILE A 21 20.35 -25.91 -27.66
N VAL A 22 20.74 -27.14 -27.31
CA VAL A 22 22.11 -27.62 -27.46
C VAL A 22 22.10 -28.86 -28.35
N ASN A 23 22.95 -28.86 -29.38
CA ASN A 23 23.15 -30.07 -30.18
C ASN A 23 24.05 -31.06 -29.44
N ILE A 24 23.41 -31.99 -28.74
CA ILE A 24 24.07 -33.08 -28.01
C ILE A 24 24.34 -34.31 -28.89
N SER A 25 24.05 -34.24 -30.19
CA SER A 25 24.25 -35.36 -31.10
C SER A 25 25.70 -35.48 -31.57
N ASP A 26 26.01 -36.56 -32.27
CA ASP A 26 27.32 -36.76 -32.90
C ASP A 26 27.42 -36.15 -34.31
N ILE A 27 26.42 -35.37 -34.73
CA ILE A 27 26.29 -34.86 -36.10
C ILE A 27 26.24 -33.33 -36.07
N ASP A 28 26.98 -32.71 -36.98
CA ASP A 28 26.82 -31.29 -37.29
C ASP A 28 25.61 -31.10 -38.21
N TYR A 29 24.66 -30.24 -37.82
CA TYR A 29 23.57 -29.86 -38.69
C TYR A 29 23.97 -28.60 -39.46
N ASP A 30 24.27 -28.73 -40.75
CA ASP A 30 24.61 -27.58 -41.59
C ASP A 30 23.42 -26.65 -41.86
N LYS A 31 22.20 -27.18 -41.71
CA LYS A 31 20.94 -26.46 -41.84
C LYS A 31 19.96 -27.00 -40.80
N ALA A 32 19.66 -26.17 -39.81
CA ALA A 32 18.59 -26.37 -38.85
C ALA A 32 17.54 -25.26 -39.06
N ILE A 33 16.28 -25.59 -38.80
CA ILE A 33 15.19 -24.63 -38.77
C ILE A 33 14.47 -24.85 -37.45
N PHE A 34 14.16 -23.74 -36.77
CA PHE A 34 13.46 -23.79 -35.52
C PHE A 34 12.10 -23.13 -35.66
N GLY A 35 11.03 -23.81 -35.23
CA GLY A 35 9.68 -23.32 -35.41
C GLY A 35 8.68 -23.90 -34.42
N PHE A 36 7.51 -23.28 -34.39
CA PHE A 36 6.43 -23.59 -33.47
C PHE A 36 5.21 -24.10 -34.22
N TYR A 37 4.71 -25.25 -33.77
CA TYR A 37 3.39 -25.77 -34.14
C TYR A 37 2.38 -25.31 -33.09
N THR A 38 1.25 -24.76 -33.53
CA THR A 38 0.18 -24.32 -32.62
C THR A 38 -1.21 -24.59 -33.17
N ASP A 39 -2.11 -24.89 -32.25
CA ASP A 39 -3.54 -25.16 -32.43
C ASP A 39 -4.33 -24.12 -31.62
N PRO A 40 -4.74 -23.01 -32.26
CA PRO A 40 -5.20 -21.80 -31.57
C PRO A 40 -6.57 -21.90 -30.91
N GLY A 41 -7.56 -22.48 -31.60
CA GLY A 41 -8.94 -22.62 -31.12
C GLY A 41 -9.52 -21.38 -30.44
N VAL A 42 -9.36 -20.19 -31.06
CA VAL A 42 -9.92 -18.94 -30.51
C VAL A 42 -11.45 -19.08 -30.51
N GLY A 43 -12.12 -18.58 -29.48
CA GLY A 43 -13.58 -18.80 -29.32
C GLY A 43 -13.98 -20.13 -28.67
N GLY A 44 -13.06 -21.10 -28.59
CA GLY A 44 -13.19 -22.33 -27.80
C GLY A 44 -13.56 -23.59 -28.59
N THR A 45 -13.60 -24.73 -27.91
CA THR A 45 -13.55 -26.08 -28.54
C THR A 45 -14.67 -26.41 -29.55
N ASN A 46 -15.84 -25.77 -29.49
CA ASN A 46 -16.90 -25.99 -30.50
C ASN A 46 -17.17 -24.76 -31.38
N ASP A 47 -16.20 -23.86 -31.47
CA ASP A 47 -16.26 -22.62 -32.25
C ASP A 47 -15.12 -22.47 -33.26
N SER A 48 -14.24 -23.47 -33.36
CA SER A 48 -13.06 -23.37 -34.22
C SER A 48 -13.35 -23.32 -35.73
N GLN A 49 -14.61 -23.24 -36.18
CA GLN A 49 -14.93 -23.28 -37.62
C GLN A 49 -14.66 -21.97 -38.35
N ASP A 50 -14.43 -20.87 -37.64
CA ASP A 50 -14.12 -19.56 -38.20
C ASP A 50 -12.83 -18.94 -37.64
N ASP A 51 -11.96 -19.76 -37.04
CA ASP A 51 -10.61 -19.34 -36.65
C ASP A 51 -9.83 -18.78 -37.85
N CYS A 52 -9.08 -17.73 -37.59
CA CYS A 52 -8.23 -17.03 -38.54
C CYS A 52 -6.82 -16.83 -37.95
N ALA A 53 -5.82 -16.70 -38.83
CA ALA A 53 -4.45 -16.41 -38.42
C ALA A 53 -3.74 -15.55 -39.47
N SER A 54 -2.77 -14.77 -39.04
CA SER A 54 -1.98 -13.89 -39.89
C SER A 54 -0.63 -13.60 -39.24
N PHE A 55 0.22 -12.83 -39.91
CA PHE A 55 1.57 -12.53 -39.46
C PHE A 55 2.05 -11.15 -39.92
N ASP A 56 3.13 -10.68 -39.32
CA ASP A 56 3.89 -9.50 -39.70
C ASP A 56 5.38 -9.84 -39.56
N THR A 57 6.12 -9.84 -40.67
CA THR A 57 7.56 -10.19 -40.69
C THR A 57 8.44 -9.08 -40.17
N ARG A 58 7.97 -7.82 -40.14
CA ARG A 58 8.74 -6.71 -39.58
C ARG A 58 8.63 -6.70 -38.06
N LEU A 59 7.49 -7.17 -37.54
CA LEU A 59 7.28 -7.35 -36.11
C LEU A 59 7.61 -8.78 -35.65
N ASP A 60 8.09 -9.68 -36.51
CA ASP A 60 8.26 -11.10 -36.21
C ASP A 60 7.09 -11.75 -35.45
N LEU A 61 5.87 -11.34 -35.77
CA LEU A 61 4.65 -11.66 -35.04
C LEU A 61 3.78 -12.57 -35.90
N ALA A 62 3.33 -13.68 -35.34
CA ALA A 62 2.29 -14.52 -35.92
C ALA A 62 1.12 -14.66 -34.93
N TYR A 63 -0.10 -14.33 -35.36
CA TYR A 63 -1.25 -14.12 -34.48
C TYR A 63 -2.53 -14.75 -34.99
N PHE A 64 -3.46 -14.96 -34.07
CA PHE A 64 -4.72 -15.67 -34.21
C PHE A 64 -5.88 -14.84 -33.71
N PHE A 65 -7.03 -15.05 -34.31
CA PHE A 65 -8.27 -14.41 -33.92
C PHE A 65 -9.46 -15.20 -34.41
N ASP A 66 -10.60 -14.94 -33.79
CA ASP A 66 -11.88 -15.50 -34.20
C ASP A 66 -12.51 -14.66 -35.32
N GLY A 67 -13.08 -15.32 -36.33
CA GLY A 67 -13.55 -14.67 -37.54
C GLY A 67 -14.78 -13.77 -37.35
N ASP A 68 -15.67 -14.11 -36.42
CA ASP A 68 -16.85 -13.31 -36.06
C ASP A 68 -16.67 -12.49 -34.77
N GLY A 69 -15.66 -12.84 -33.97
CA GLY A 69 -15.26 -12.18 -32.73
C GLY A 69 -15.97 -12.72 -31.48
N TYR A 70 -16.62 -13.90 -31.54
CA TYR A 70 -17.50 -14.39 -30.49
C TYR A 70 -17.39 -15.89 -30.17
N GLY A 71 -16.82 -16.19 -29.00
CA GLY A 71 -16.68 -17.53 -28.44
C GLY A 71 -17.95 -18.16 -27.89
N ILE A 72 -17.98 -19.49 -27.86
CA ILE A 72 -19.01 -20.29 -27.16
C ILE A 72 -18.71 -20.41 -25.66
N PRO A 73 -19.71 -20.68 -24.78
CA PRO A 73 -21.09 -21.04 -25.08
C PRO A 73 -22.11 -19.90 -25.05
N ILE A 74 -21.68 -18.65 -24.83
CA ILE A 74 -22.58 -17.49 -24.66
C ILE A 74 -22.16 -16.24 -25.46
N ARG A 75 -21.48 -16.42 -26.59
CA ARG A 75 -20.94 -15.34 -27.45
C ARG A 75 -20.07 -14.37 -26.67
N TRP A 76 -19.03 -14.89 -26.02
CA TRP A 76 -18.03 -14.04 -25.39
C TRP A 76 -17.21 -13.33 -26.45
N ARG A 77 -17.03 -12.01 -26.31
CA ARG A 77 -16.11 -11.31 -27.18
C ARG A 77 -14.72 -11.92 -27.04
N THR A 78 -14.17 -12.43 -28.13
CA THR A 78 -12.82 -12.99 -28.18
C THR A 78 -11.80 -11.86 -28.34
N GLY A 79 -10.57 -12.14 -27.93
CA GLY A 79 -9.41 -11.29 -28.21
C GLY A 79 -8.55 -11.90 -29.32
N TYR A 80 -7.38 -11.30 -29.50
CA TYR A 80 -6.28 -11.75 -30.33
C TYR A 80 -5.22 -12.36 -29.42
N TYR A 81 -4.55 -13.40 -29.91
CA TYR A 81 -3.33 -13.87 -29.27
C TYR A 81 -2.29 -14.23 -30.33
N GLY A 82 -1.02 -14.12 -30.02
CA GLY A 82 0.04 -14.41 -30.97
C GLY A 82 1.35 -14.78 -30.32
N TYR A 83 2.30 -15.16 -31.17
CA TYR A 83 3.67 -15.45 -30.84
C TYR A 83 4.56 -14.47 -31.58
N ALA A 84 5.43 -13.80 -30.83
CA ALA A 84 6.44 -12.92 -31.38
C ALA A 84 7.83 -13.47 -31.07
N TYR A 85 8.73 -13.49 -32.05
CA TYR A 85 10.15 -13.59 -31.73
C TYR A 85 10.61 -12.28 -31.08
N LEU A 86 11.39 -12.43 -30.01
CA LEU A 86 12.16 -11.34 -29.38
C LEU A 86 13.66 -11.55 -29.60
N GLU A 87 14.06 -12.82 -29.65
CA GLU A 87 15.37 -13.33 -30.05
C GLU A 87 15.09 -14.55 -30.92
N SER A 88 15.60 -14.56 -32.14
CA SER A 88 15.59 -15.74 -33.01
C SER A 88 17.01 -16.28 -33.15
N PRO A 89 17.21 -17.52 -33.66
CA PRO A 89 18.55 -17.99 -33.95
C PRO A 89 19.29 -17.04 -34.90
N GLY A 90 20.55 -16.75 -34.61
CA GLY A 90 21.42 -15.90 -35.41
C GLY A 90 22.36 -16.68 -36.33
N ASN A 91 23.07 -15.95 -37.19
CA ASN A 91 24.15 -16.47 -38.01
C ASN A 91 25.27 -15.43 -38.16
N ALA A 92 25.91 -15.08 -37.04
CA ALA A 92 26.96 -14.06 -36.93
C ALA A 92 28.21 -14.26 -37.82
N LEU A 93 28.28 -15.35 -38.60
CA LEU A 93 29.37 -15.65 -39.53
C LEU A 93 28.99 -15.46 -41.00
N ASN A 94 27.74 -15.08 -41.32
CA ASN A 94 27.29 -14.86 -42.69
C ASN A 94 27.61 -13.46 -43.25
N SER A 95 28.13 -12.55 -42.41
CA SER A 95 28.44 -11.16 -42.76
C SER A 95 27.26 -10.38 -43.32
N THR A 96 26.05 -10.72 -42.89
CA THR A 96 24.78 -10.07 -43.23
C THR A 96 24.15 -9.58 -41.93
N ASP A 97 23.63 -8.37 -41.97
CA ASP A 97 22.76 -7.79 -40.94
C ASP A 97 21.35 -8.32 -41.24
N ASP A 98 20.96 -9.44 -40.62
CA ASP A 98 19.74 -10.18 -40.98
C ASP A 98 18.46 -9.53 -40.40
N ASP A 99 18.57 -8.73 -39.34
CA ASP A 99 17.47 -7.97 -38.70
C ASP A 99 17.53 -6.43 -38.89
N GLU A 100 18.51 -5.94 -39.65
CA GLU A 100 18.70 -4.53 -40.05
C GLU A 100 18.96 -3.56 -38.88
N ASP A 101 19.60 -4.04 -37.82
CA ASP A 101 19.89 -3.26 -36.61
C ASP A 101 21.20 -2.42 -36.72
N GLY A 102 22.01 -2.69 -37.75
CA GLY A 102 23.26 -2.00 -38.06
C GLY A 102 24.53 -2.70 -37.58
N MET A 103 24.42 -3.86 -36.93
CA MET A 103 25.52 -4.75 -36.58
C MET A 103 25.67 -5.90 -37.60
N VAL A 104 26.80 -6.62 -37.57
CA VAL A 104 27.15 -7.64 -38.60
C VAL A 104 27.93 -8.81 -37.99
N ASP A 105 28.72 -8.58 -36.93
CA ASP A 105 29.27 -9.61 -36.04
C ASP A 105 28.69 -9.34 -34.66
N GLU A 106 27.90 -10.28 -34.14
CA GLU A 106 27.04 -10.15 -32.96
C GLU A 106 27.17 -11.42 -32.11
N ARG A 107 28.41 -11.88 -31.97
CA ARG A 107 28.73 -13.04 -31.14
C ARG A 107 28.85 -12.63 -29.69
N ARG A 108 27.90 -13.09 -28.90
CA ARG A 108 27.84 -12.93 -27.44
C ARG A 108 28.77 -13.85 -26.65
N ASP A 109 29.82 -14.34 -27.30
CA ASP A 109 30.79 -15.27 -26.72
C ASP A 109 32.23 -15.03 -27.19
N ASP A 110 32.51 -13.86 -27.74
CA ASP A 110 33.81 -13.53 -28.30
C ASP A 110 34.64 -12.57 -27.42
N GLY A 111 34.07 -12.09 -26.30
CA GLY A 111 34.75 -11.23 -25.34
C GLY A 111 34.85 -9.78 -25.79
N ILE A 112 34.04 -9.36 -26.75
CA ILE A 112 33.94 -8.01 -27.26
C ILE A 112 32.55 -7.47 -26.89
N ASP A 113 32.50 -6.17 -26.63
CA ASP A 113 31.26 -5.40 -26.48
C ASP A 113 30.98 -4.74 -27.84
N ASN A 114 30.12 -5.36 -28.64
CA ASN A 114 30.00 -5.09 -30.07
C ASN A 114 29.21 -3.80 -30.34
N ASP A 115 28.24 -3.48 -29.49
CA ASP A 115 27.41 -2.27 -29.58
C ASP A 115 27.98 -1.08 -28.77
N ARG A 116 28.92 -1.35 -27.84
CA ARG A 116 29.65 -0.40 -26.99
C ARG A 116 28.80 0.24 -25.92
N ASP A 117 27.85 -0.49 -25.35
CA ASP A 117 26.96 0.01 -24.31
C ASP A 117 27.41 -0.38 -22.88
N TRP A 118 28.49 -1.15 -22.71
CA TRP A 118 29.08 -1.46 -21.40
C TRP A 118 29.81 -0.26 -20.79
N ILE A 119 29.45 0.09 -19.54
CA ILE A 119 29.99 1.24 -18.83
C ILE A 119 30.77 0.78 -17.58
N SER A 120 32.07 1.06 -17.56
CA SER A 120 32.98 0.89 -16.40
C SER A 120 32.56 1.69 -15.16
N PHE A 121 33.11 1.34 -13.99
CA PHE A 121 32.97 2.15 -12.78
C PHE A 121 33.37 3.63 -12.99
N THR A 122 32.71 4.53 -12.26
CA THR A 122 33.01 5.97 -12.32
C THR A 122 34.03 6.36 -11.24
N ASP A 123 35.27 6.61 -11.67
CA ASP A 123 36.36 7.11 -10.83
C ASP A 123 36.16 8.61 -10.50
N LEU A 124 35.58 8.90 -9.33
CA LEU A 124 35.23 10.26 -8.91
C LEU A 124 36.43 11.03 -8.38
N ASN A 125 37.45 10.32 -7.88
CA ASN A 125 38.63 10.93 -7.27
C ASN A 125 39.89 10.87 -8.16
N GLY A 126 39.82 10.19 -9.31
CA GLY A 126 40.85 10.12 -10.32
C GLY A 126 42.01 9.18 -9.97
N ASN A 127 41.81 8.22 -9.07
CA ASN A 127 42.87 7.35 -8.58
C ASN A 127 43.02 6.04 -9.40
N GLY A 128 42.14 5.81 -10.36
CA GLY A 128 42.12 4.63 -11.24
C GLY A 128 41.70 3.33 -10.54
N LYS A 129 40.95 3.40 -9.44
CA LYS A 129 40.42 2.27 -8.68
C LYS A 129 39.01 2.59 -8.20
N TRP A 130 38.18 1.56 -8.10
CA TRP A 130 36.88 1.71 -7.47
C TRP A 130 37.00 1.84 -5.95
N ASP A 131 36.40 2.90 -5.40
CA ASP A 131 36.34 3.17 -3.96
C ASP A 131 34.91 3.06 -3.39
N ALA A 132 34.57 1.88 -2.89
CA ALA A 132 33.29 1.62 -2.22
C ALA A 132 33.00 2.59 -1.05
N GLN A 133 34.04 3.05 -0.34
CA GLN A 133 33.88 3.95 0.81
C GLN A 133 33.52 5.39 0.40
N GLU A 134 33.79 5.75 -0.85
CA GLU A 134 33.41 7.05 -1.44
C GLU A 134 32.09 6.97 -2.21
N ASN A 135 31.46 5.80 -2.21
CA ASN A 135 30.22 5.49 -2.91
C ASN A 135 30.36 5.71 -4.43
N GLU A 136 31.50 5.31 -4.98
CA GLU A 136 31.72 5.32 -6.42
C GLU A 136 30.82 4.28 -7.10
N PRO A 137 30.11 4.64 -8.18
CA PRO A 137 29.29 3.70 -8.91
C PRO A 137 30.13 2.70 -9.69
N LEU A 138 29.74 1.43 -9.57
CA LEU A 138 30.26 0.35 -10.40
C LEU A 138 29.68 0.38 -11.82
N ASN A 139 28.49 0.96 -12.03
CA ASN A 139 27.79 0.90 -13.32
C ASN A 139 27.58 -0.56 -13.77
N ASN A 140 28.16 -0.99 -14.90
CA ASN A 140 28.12 -2.37 -15.38
C ASN A 140 29.23 -3.26 -14.76
N ASP A 141 30.23 -2.67 -14.13
CA ASP A 141 31.43 -3.35 -13.58
C ASP A 141 31.14 -3.98 -12.20
N VAL A 142 30.08 -4.77 -12.11
CA VAL A 142 29.59 -5.40 -10.87
C VAL A 142 30.14 -6.82 -10.68
N GLY A 143 31.08 -7.24 -11.52
CA GLY A 143 31.69 -8.56 -11.48
C GLY A 143 30.78 -9.69 -11.95
N ARG A 144 31.31 -10.91 -11.92
CA ARG A 144 30.76 -12.08 -12.63
C ARG A 144 29.38 -12.51 -12.15
N ASP A 145 29.03 -12.27 -10.89
CA ASP A 145 27.69 -12.59 -10.40
C ASP A 145 26.61 -11.58 -10.84
N GLY A 146 27.02 -10.43 -11.37
CA GLY A 146 26.14 -9.38 -11.88
C GLY A 146 25.43 -8.59 -10.77
N VAL A 147 25.90 -8.66 -9.52
CA VAL A 147 25.22 -8.11 -8.34
C VAL A 147 26.05 -7.00 -7.70
N GLY A 148 25.49 -5.79 -7.61
CA GLY A 148 26.18 -4.64 -7.01
C GLY A 148 25.87 -4.43 -5.52
N PRO A 149 26.63 -3.58 -4.80
CA PRO A 149 26.46 -3.29 -3.37
C PRO A 149 25.08 -2.79 -2.93
N PHE A 150 24.28 -2.29 -3.87
CA PHE A 150 22.93 -1.80 -3.60
C PHE A 150 21.84 -2.86 -3.81
N ASP A 151 22.19 -4.01 -4.38
CA ASP A 151 21.25 -5.10 -4.57
C ASP A 151 21.01 -5.88 -3.27
N PRO A 152 19.76 -6.26 -2.94
CA PRO A 152 19.45 -7.02 -1.73
C PRO A 152 20.17 -8.37 -1.61
N GLN A 153 20.72 -8.89 -2.71
CA GLN A 153 21.39 -10.18 -2.81
C GLN A 153 22.91 -10.09 -2.69
N TYR A 154 23.47 -8.88 -2.58
CA TYR A 154 24.92 -8.66 -2.53
C TYR A 154 25.56 -9.30 -1.29
N LEU A 155 26.54 -10.17 -1.51
CA LEU A 155 27.28 -10.86 -0.45
C LEU A 155 28.69 -10.28 -0.22
N GLY A 156 29.11 -9.31 -1.05
CA GLY A 156 30.45 -8.72 -1.08
C GLY A 156 31.09 -8.84 -2.47
N PRO A 157 32.25 -8.19 -2.70
CA PRO A 157 32.85 -8.14 -4.03
C PRO A 157 33.25 -9.50 -4.57
N ASP A 158 33.05 -9.72 -5.87
CA ASP A 158 33.41 -10.96 -6.55
C ASP A 158 34.47 -10.75 -7.67
N GLU A 159 34.60 -11.70 -8.60
CA GLU A 159 35.64 -11.66 -9.64
C GLU A 159 35.21 -10.74 -10.78
N GLY A 160 36.03 -9.72 -11.08
CA GLY A 160 35.74 -8.71 -12.11
C GLY A 160 35.32 -7.37 -11.52
N GLU A 161 34.66 -7.37 -10.35
CA GLU A 161 34.05 -6.17 -9.77
C GLU A 161 35.04 -5.01 -9.55
N GLY A 162 34.77 -3.89 -10.21
CA GLY A 162 35.49 -2.62 -10.08
C GLY A 162 36.88 -2.63 -10.73
N ASP A 163 37.13 -3.50 -11.71
CA ASP A 163 38.43 -3.65 -12.35
C ASP A 163 38.60 -2.80 -13.64
N GLY A 164 37.51 -2.18 -14.09
CA GLY A 164 37.41 -1.30 -15.24
C GLY A 164 37.41 -2.02 -16.58
N ARG A 165 37.11 -3.32 -16.62
CA ARG A 165 37.07 -4.15 -17.83
C ARG A 165 35.81 -5.04 -17.82
N PRO A 166 35.20 -5.27 -19.00
CA PRO A 166 34.09 -6.21 -19.09
C PRO A 166 34.51 -7.61 -18.63
N THR A 167 33.72 -8.18 -17.74
CA THR A 167 33.87 -9.53 -17.21
C THR A 167 32.64 -10.37 -17.54
N ASP A 168 32.81 -11.61 -18.04
CA ASP A 168 31.70 -12.52 -18.36
C ASP A 168 30.76 -12.66 -17.15
N GLY A 169 29.49 -12.28 -17.30
CA GLY A 169 28.48 -12.26 -16.23
C GLY A 169 28.00 -10.85 -15.84
N GLU A 170 28.73 -9.81 -16.23
CA GLU A 170 28.36 -8.42 -16.00
C GLU A 170 27.21 -7.95 -16.91
N PRO A 171 26.31 -7.06 -16.45
CA PRO A 171 25.24 -6.51 -17.29
C PRO A 171 25.81 -5.84 -18.55
N ASN A 172 25.10 -5.92 -19.68
CA ASN A 172 25.52 -5.31 -20.95
C ASN A 172 26.90 -5.79 -21.43
N PHE A 173 27.19 -7.10 -21.33
CA PHE A 173 28.36 -7.67 -21.97
C PHE A 173 28.11 -9.12 -22.42
N ASP A 174 28.42 -9.47 -23.67
CA ASP A 174 28.38 -10.86 -24.17
C ASP A 174 27.05 -11.57 -23.79
N LYS A 175 27.11 -12.61 -22.96
CA LYS A 175 25.98 -13.48 -22.60
C LYS A 175 24.86 -12.77 -21.84
N THR A 176 25.14 -11.60 -21.29
CA THR A 176 24.22 -10.79 -20.50
C THR A 176 23.65 -9.63 -21.31
N ASP A 177 24.24 -9.30 -22.47
CA ASP A 177 23.76 -8.29 -23.41
C ASP A 177 22.95 -8.87 -24.57
N LYS A 178 21.63 -8.70 -24.55
CA LYS A 178 20.68 -9.48 -25.35
C LYS A 178 20.37 -8.85 -26.70
N ASP A 179 20.48 -7.54 -26.80
CA ASP A 179 20.40 -6.81 -28.06
C ASP A 179 21.68 -6.92 -28.90
N GLU A 180 22.75 -7.51 -28.36
CA GLU A 180 23.97 -7.87 -29.10
C GLU A 180 23.86 -9.16 -29.94
N SER A 181 22.66 -9.70 -30.18
CA SER A 181 22.48 -11.01 -30.86
C SER A 181 21.85 -10.85 -32.23
N ASP A 182 22.52 -11.40 -33.25
CA ASP A 182 22.01 -11.48 -34.63
C ASP A 182 20.73 -12.32 -34.68
N GLN A 183 19.73 -11.83 -35.42
CA GLN A 183 18.42 -12.45 -35.55
C GLN A 183 18.03 -12.67 -37.00
N ILE A 184 17.77 -13.93 -37.36
CA ILE A 184 17.22 -14.28 -38.67
C ILE A 184 15.73 -13.85 -38.81
N GLY A 185 15.02 -13.70 -37.70
CA GLY A 185 13.61 -13.30 -37.65
C GLY A 185 12.64 -14.38 -38.15
N LEU A 186 11.41 -13.96 -38.44
CA LEU A 186 10.32 -14.82 -38.92
C LEU A 186 10.46 -15.10 -40.43
N THR A 187 10.92 -16.29 -40.79
CA THR A 187 11.24 -16.63 -42.20
C THR A 187 10.21 -17.50 -42.90
N SER A 188 9.25 -18.09 -42.17
CA SER A 188 8.16 -18.87 -42.75
C SER A 188 6.91 -18.89 -41.88
N VAL A 189 5.73 -18.96 -42.51
CA VAL A 189 4.42 -19.15 -41.86
C VAL A 189 3.53 -20.01 -42.77
N SER A 190 2.99 -21.10 -42.25
CA SER A 190 2.09 -21.99 -42.97
C SER A 190 0.84 -22.30 -42.13
N ILE A 191 -0.34 -21.96 -42.65
CA ILE A 191 -1.66 -22.19 -42.05
C ILE A 191 -2.37 -23.33 -42.80
N TYR A 192 -2.90 -24.30 -42.07
CA TYR A 192 -3.58 -25.48 -42.65
C TYR A 192 -4.69 -25.98 -41.74
N ARG A 193 -5.56 -26.85 -42.26
CA ARG A 193 -6.73 -27.33 -41.52
C ARG A 193 -6.34 -28.36 -40.47
N LEU A 194 -6.81 -28.17 -39.24
CA LEU A 194 -6.70 -29.15 -38.17
C LEU A 194 -7.52 -30.40 -38.53
N GLY A 195 -6.88 -31.57 -38.59
CA GLY A 195 -7.55 -32.85 -38.87
C GLY A 195 -7.21 -33.52 -40.21
N ASP A 196 -6.44 -32.88 -41.10
CA ASP A 196 -5.95 -33.48 -42.36
C ASP A 196 -4.80 -34.50 -42.13
N GLY A 197 -4.89 -35.33 -41.08
CA GLY A 197 -3.85 -36.19 -40.51
C GLY A 197 -3.39 -37.42 -41.34
N GLY A 198 -3.31 -37.30 -42.66
CA GLY A 198 -2.65 -38.26 -43.56
C GLY A 198 -1.22 -37.85 -43.94
N THR A 199 -0.58 -38.56 -44.86
CA THR A 199 0.81 -38.36 -45.35
C THR A 199 1.08 -37.00 -46.04
N GLY A 200 0.15 -36.04 -45.99
CA GLY A 200 0.33 -34.65 -46.43
C GLY A 200 -0.03 -33.61 -45.36
N GLY A 201 -0.33 -34.03 -44.13
CA GLY A 201 -0.84 -33.20 -43.04
C GLY A 201 0.25 -32.55 -42.20
N GLY A 202 0.00 -31.35 -41.67
CA GLY A 202 0.97 -30.58 -40.89
C GLY A 202 1.14 -31.06 -39.44
N TRP A 203 1.15 -32.38 -39.18
CA TRP A 203 1.50 -32.89 -37.86
C TRP A 203 3.03 -32.95 -37.71
N PRO A 204 3.61 -32.60 -36.54
CA PRO A 204 5.07 -32.67 -36.33
C PRO A 204 5.71 -34.04 -36.54
N LYS A 205 4.92 -35.13 -36.54
CA LYS A 205 5.39 -36.49 -36.86
C LYS A 205 5.67 -36.70 -38.36
N ASP A 206 5.11 -35.85 -39.22
CA ASP A 206 5.21 -35.97 -40.68
C ASP A 206 6.39 -35.11 -41.16
N ASP A 207 7.59 -35.71 -41.12
CA ASP A 207 8.88 -35.04 -41.28
C ASP A 207 9.02 -34.18 -42.55
N GLU A 208 8.89 -34.77 -43.73
CA GLU A 208 9.03 -34.07 -45.02
C GLU A 208 7.98 -32.95 -45.20
N PRO A 209 6.67 -33.17 -44.95
CA PRO A 209 5.69 -32.08 -44.99
C PRO A 209 5.93 -30.98 -43.96
N MET A 210 6.53 -31.26 -42.80
CA MET A 210 6.86 -30.25 -41.80
C MET A 210 8.07 -29.43 -42.23
N TRP A 211 9.12 -30.10 -42.71
CA TRP A 211 10.31 -29.47 -43.26
C TRP A 211 9.97 -28.47 -44.38
N LEU A 212 9.13 -28.88 -45.33
CA LEU A 212 8.72 -28.01 -46.43
C LEU A 212 7.92 -26.79 -45.95
N ARG A 213 7.10 -26.92 -44.90
CA ARG A 213 6.31 -25.81 -44.34
C ARG A 213 7.15 -24.81 -43.55
N MET A 214 8.20 -25.28 -42.89
CA MET A 214 9.16 -24.46 -42.14
C MET A 214 10.28 -23.89 -43.03
N SER A 215 10.38 -24.35 -44.28
CA SER A 215 11.46 -23.94 -45.19
C SER A 215 11.45 -22.43 -45.44
N TYR A 216 12.65 -21.86 -45.56
CA TYR A 216 12.89 -20.43 -45.77
C TYR A 216 12.02 -19.81 -46.87
N HIS A 217 11.42 -18.65 -46.58
CA HIS A 217 10.50 -17.91 -47.44
C HIS A 217 9.23 -18.67 -47.87
N ASN A 218 8.78 -19.65 -47.07
CA ASN A 218 7.49 -20.28 -47.30
C ASN A 218 6.37 -19.59 -46.49
N PHE A 219 5.49 -18.87 -47.18
CA PHE A 219 4.34 -18.18 -46.60
C PHE A 219 3.02 -18.67 -47.23
N ASP A 220 2.42 -19.71 -46.65
CA ASP A 220 1.10 -20.21 -47.05
C ASP A 220 0.05 -19.83 -45.99
N THR A 221 -0.58 -18.67 -46.18
CA THR A 221 -1.62 -18.16 -45.28
C THR A 221 -3.00 -18.07 -45.92
N SER A 222 -3.17 -18.81 -47.01
CA SER A 222 -4.37 -18.77 -47.85
C SER A 222 -5.63 -19.31 -47.14
N LEU A 223 -5.45 -20.21 -46.16
CA LEU A 223 -6.54 -20.76 -45.36
C LEU A 223 -6.93 -19.80 -44.23
N GLN A 224 -8.21 -19.44 -44.18
CA GLN A 224 -8.82 -18.61 -43.14
C GLN A 224 -10.22 -19.15 -42.84
N ARG A 225 -10.81 -18.78 -41.70
CA ARG A 225 -12.17 -19.14 -41.29
C ARG A 225 -12.43 -20.64 -41.37
N SER A 226 -11.62 -21.39 -40.64
CA SER A 226 -11.67 -22.84 -40.58
C SER A 226 -11.03 -23.29 -39.27
N ASN A 227 -11.23 -24.55 -38.88
CA ASN A 227 -10.44 -25.15 -37.82
C ASN A 227 -8.99 -25.26 -38.29
N ILE A 228 -8.13 -24.35 -37.85
CA ILE A 228 -6.76 -24.16 -38.37
C ILE A 228 -5.71 -24.66 -37.38
N SER A 229 -4.54 -24.97 -37.91
CA SER A 229 -3.27 -25.03 -37.19
C SER A 229 -2.26 -24.19 -37.96
N MET A 230 -1.26 -23.70 -37.26
CA MET A 230 -0.19 -22.92 -37.87
C MET A 230 1.17 -23.49 -37.48
N VAL A 231 2.08 -23.50 -38.44
CA VAL A 231 3.52 -23.59 -38.15
C VAL A 231 4.21 -22.33 -38.64
N PHE A 232 5.11 -21.80 -37.83
CA PHE A 232 5.96 -20.68 -38.20
C PHE A 232 7.37 -20.93 -37.71
N ALA A 233 8.37 -20.41 -38.41
CA ALA A 233 9.76 -20.75 -38.13
C ALA A 233 10.76 -19.63 -38.45
N SER A 234 11.95 -19.79 -37.89
CA SER A 234 13.16 -19.01 -38.13
C SER A 234 14.31 -19.93 -38.55
N GLY A 235 15.16 -19.45 -39.46
CA GLY A 235 16.26 -20.20 -40.08
C GLY A 235 16.18 -20.22 -41.62
N PRO A 236 17.12 -20.91 -42.30
CA PRO A 236 18.03 -21.90 -41.76
C PRO A 236 19.30 -21.32 -41.14
N PHE A 237 19.81 -21.96 -40.10
CA PHE A 237 21.09 -21.65 -39.45
C PHE A 237 21.91 -22.94 -39.23
N PRO A 238 23.25 -22.87 -39.12
CA PRO A 238 24.08 -24.01 -38.77
C PRO A 238 24.01 -24.32 -37.27
N LEU A 239 23.79 -25.58 -36.89
CA LEU A 239 23.79 -26.04 -35.50
C LEU A 239 24.83 -27.16 -35.32
N LYS A 240 26.07 -26.77 -35.01
CA LYS A 240 27.22 -27.69 -34.89
C LYS A 240 27.19 -28.48 -33.59
N LYS A 241 27.94 -29.57 -33.54
CA LYS A 241 28.01 -30.43 -32.35
C LYS A 241 28.52 -29.63 -31.15
N GLY A 242 27.75 -29.68 -30.06
CA GLY A 242 28.06 -29.01 -28.80
C GLY A 242 27.78 -27.51 -28.80
N THR A 243 27.33 -26.92 -29.92
CA THR A 243 26.90 -25.51 -29.92
C THR A 243 25.54 -25.35 -29.26
N ARG A 244 25.33 -24.17 -28.70
CA ARG A 244 24.11 -23.75 -28.05
C ARG A 244 23.51 -22.60 -28.85
N GLU A 245 22.24 -22.70 -29.16
CA GLU A 245 21.46 -21.61 -29.73
C GLU A 245 20.39 -21.17 -28.74
N ARG A 246 20.17 -19.86 -28.68
CA ARG A 246 19.14 -19.24 -27.84
C ARG A 246 18.01 -18.74 -28.73
N PHE A 247 16.82 -18.69 -28.14
CA PHE A 247 15.69 -17.99 -28.71
C PHE A 247 14.73 -17.59 -27.60
N SER A 248 14.14 -16.43 -27.79
CA SER A 248 13.26 -15.77 -26.86
C SER A 248 11.98 -15.41 -27.59
N MET A 249 10.85 -15.74 -26.99
CA MET A 249 9.54 -15.49 -27.58
C MET A 249 8.57 -14.88 -26.59
N ALA A 250 7.72 -13.99 -27.08
CA ALA A 250 6.58 -13.46 -26.35
C ALA A 250 5.29 -14.10 -26.85
N LEU A 251 4.48 -14.66 -25.94
CA LEU A 251 3.05 -14.82 -26.18
C LEU A 251 2.41 -13.47 -25.89
N VAL A 252 1.81 -12.86 -26.90
CA VAL A 252 1.23 -11.53 -26.83
C VAL A 252 -0.28 -11.67 -26.93
N PHE A 253 -1.01 -11.08 -26.00
CA PHE A 253 -2.47 -11.04 -25.99
C PHE A 253 -2.96 -9.63 -26.27
N GLY A 254 -4.13 -9.47 -26.88
CA GLY A 254 -4.72 -8.16 -27.13
C GLY A 254 -6.23 -8.26 -27.32
N SER A 255 -6.95 -7.18 -27.03
CA SER A 255 -8.41 -7.13 -27.23
C SER A 255 -8.82 -6.97 -28.70
N ASP A 256 -7.91 -6.46 -29.54
CA ASP A 256 -8.02 -6.34 -31.00
C ASP A 256 -6.62 -6.32 -31.66
N LEU A 257 -6.58 -6.19 -33.00
CA LEU A 257 -5.33 -6.17 -33.75
C LEU A 257 -4.42 -4.97 -33.42
N GLU A 258 -4.99 -3.80 -33.13
CA GLU A 258 -4.16 -2.64 -32.76
C GLU A 258 -3.51 -2.87 -31.39
N ASP A 259 -4.26 -3.47 -30.46
CA ASP A 259 -3.80 -3.75 -29.09
C ASP A 259 -2.67 -4.79 -29.07
N ILE A 260 -2.76 -5.88 -29.86
CA ILE A 260 -1.68 -6.87 -29.93
C ILE A 260 -0.41 -6.32 -30.60
N ILE A 261 -0.55 -5.43 -31.58
CA ILE A 261 0.61 -4.74 -32.21
C ILE A 261 1.27 -3.81 -31.19
N PHE A 262 0.49 -3.00 -30.47
CA PHE A 262 0.99 -2.14 -29.40
C PHE A 262 1.74 -2.94 -28.32
N ASN A 263 1.17 -4.07 -27.90
CA ASN A 263 1.82 -4.97 -26.93
C ASN A 263 3.11 -5.57 -27.49
N LYS A 264 3.17 -5.91 -28.79
CA LYS A 264 4.41 -6.37 -29.45
C LYS A 264 5.48 -5.27 -29.47
N GLU A 265 5.15 -4.07 -29.94
CA GLU A 265 6.11 -2.96 -29.99
C GLU A 265 6.68 -2.64 -28.59
N THR A 266 5.81 -2.67 -27.58
CA THR A 266 6.21 -2.52 -26.17
C THR A 266 7.19 -3.62 -25.74
N VAL A 267 6.89 -4.88 -26.01
CA VAL A 267 7.78 -5.96 -25.56
C VAL A 267 9.12 -5.98 -26.30
N GLN A 268 9.15 -5.53 -27.55
CA GLN A 268 10.43 -5.37 -28.25
C GLN A 268 11.31 -4.34 -27.55
N GLN A 269 10.75 -3.22 -27.13
CA GLN A 269 11.49 -2.21 -26.36
C GLN A 269 12.00 -2.76 -25.02
N ILE A 270 11.22 -3.60 -24.34
CA ILE A 270 11.64 -4.28 -23.10
C ILE A 270 12.81 -5.23 -23.37
N TYR A 271 12.74 -6.00 -24.45
CA TYR A 271 13.82 -6.91 -24.86
C TYR A 271 15.10 -6.14 -25.15
N ASN A 272 15.02 -5.10 -26.01
CA ASN A 272 16.14 -4.24 -26.40
C ASN A 272 16.69 -3.40 -25.23
N SER A 273 15.98 -3.32 -24.10
CA SER A 273 16.50 -2.67 -22.89
C SER A 273 17.15 -3.69 -21.96
N ASN A 274 17.59 -4.84 -22.47
CA ASN A 274 18.12 -5.96 -21.69
C ASN A 274 17.19 -6.52 -20.59
N TYR A 275 15.88 -6.24 -20.69
CA TYR A 275 14.89 -6.43 -19.63
C TYR A 275 15.12 -5.59 -18.36
N ASN A 276 16.01 -4.59 -18.43
CA ASN A 276 16.17 -3.52 -17.45
C ASN A 276 15.06 -2.49 -17.68
N PHE A 277 13.87 -2.78 -17.13
CA PHE A 277 12.77 -1.84 -17.03
C PHE A 277 12.76 -1.18 -15.64
N SER A 278 12.03 -0.07 -15.50
CA SER A 278 11.78 0.52 -14.19
C SER A 278 11.22 -0.53 -13.23
N LYS A 279 11.78 -0.60 -12.03
CA LYS A 279 11.41 -1.63 -11.06
C LYS A 279 10.42 -1.01 -10.08
N PRO A 280 9.23 -1.62 -9.90
CA PRO A 280 8.30 -1.12 -8.90
C PRO A 280 8.95 -1.16 -7.51
N PRO A 281 8.55 -0.26 -6.59
CA PRO A 281 9.11 -0.24 -5.26
C PRO A 281 8.95 -1.59 -4.52
N LEU A 282 9.84 -1.84 -3.56
CA LEU A 282 9.82 -3.03 -2.71
C LEU A 282 8.44 -3.24 -2.07
N LYS A 283 8.05 -4.50 -1.92
CA LYS A 283 6.77 -4.88 -1.33
C LYS A 283 6.74 -4.59 0.17
N PRO A 284 5.73 -3.85 0.69
CA PRO A 284 5.51 -3.74 2.12
C PRO A 284 5.00 -5.06 2.70
N THR A 285 5.29 -5.36 3.96
CA THR A 285 4.72 -6.53 4.66
C THR A 285 3.40 -6.15 5.31
N LEU A 286 2.29 -6.72 4.85
CA LEU A 286 0.93 -6.45 5.32
C LEU A 286 0.53 -7.41 6.45
N LYS A 287 -0.19 -6.87 7.43
CA LYS A 287 -1.00 -7.64 8.39
C LYS A 287 -2.44 -7.13 8.37
N ALA A 288 -3.39 -8.06 8.37
CA ALA A 288 -4.81 -7.77 8.43
C ALA A 288 -5.45 -8.47 9.63
N VAL A 289 -6.31 -7.75 10.35
CA VAL A 289 -7.04 -8.25 11.52
C VAL A 289 -8.52 -7.99 11.34
N ALA A 290 -9.28 -9.08 11.26
CA ALA A 290 -10.73 -9.06 11.18
C ALA A 290 -11.34 -8.61 12.52
N GLY A 291 -12.29 -7.68 12.46
CA GLY A 291 -13.15 -7.30 13.57
C GLY A 291 -14.63 -7.33 13.17
N ASP A 292 -15.48 -6.87 14.07
CA ASP A 292 -16.92 -6.77 13.85
C ASP A 292 -17.26 -5.59 12.93
N GLY A 293 -17.68 -5.90 11.69
CA GLY A 293 -18.02 -4.89 10.67
C GLY A 293 -16.82 -4.06 10.20
N LYS A 294 -15.59 -4.52 10.44
CA LYS A 294 -14.36 -3.81 10.06
C LYS A 294 -13.17 -4.73 9.90
N VAL A 295 -12.17 -4.27 9.15
CA VAL A 295 -10.85 -4.90 9.02
C VAL A 295 -9.78 -3.85 9.28
N TYR A 296 -8.84 -4.20 10.15
CA TYR A 296 -7.66 -3.39 10.43
C TYR A 296 -6.50 -3.87 9.57
N LEU A 297 -5.91 -2.98 8.80
CA LEU A 297 -4.76 -3.24 7.95
C LEU A 297 -3.58 -2.43 8.47
N TYR A 298 -2.38 -3.00 8.45
CA TYR A 298 -1.16 -2.28 8.77
C TYR A 298 0.08 -2.92 8.16
N TRP A 299 1.09 -2.12 7.84
CA TRP A 299 2.26 -2.56 7.09
C TRP A 299 3.56 -1.87 7.53
N ASN A 300 4.71 -2.34 7.03
CA ASN A 300 6.02 -1.73 7.28
C ASN A 300 6.42 -0.72 6.17
N ALA A 301 7.44 0.08 6.44
CA ALA A 301 7.91 1.17 5.58
C ALA A 301 9.03 0.77 4.59
N VAL A 302 9.25 -0.53 4.35
CA VAL A 302 10.42 -0.99 3.55
C VAL A 302 10.40 -0.47 2.10
N ALA A 303 9.21 -0.21 1.56
CA ALA A 303 9.04 0.32 0.21
C ALA A 303 9.64 1.72 0.02
N GLU A 304 9.69 2.54 1.07
CA GLU A 304 10.21 3.92 1.03
C GLU A 304 11.73 3.98 0.83
N GLU A 305 12.42 2.84 1.00
CA GLU A 305 13.86 2.71 0.79
C GLU A 305 14.21 2.15 -0.60
N SER A 306 13.20 1.93 -1.45
CA SER A 306 13.41 1.43 -2.82
C SER A 306 14.19 2.41 -3.66
N ARG A 307 15.05 1.88 -4.53
CA ARG A 307 15.85 2.64 -5.48
C ARG A 307 15.71 2.00 -6.84
N ASP A 308 15.63 2.83 -7.87
CA ASP A 308 15.56 2.38 -9.25
C ASP A 308 16.83 2.77 -10.02
N PRO A 309 17.72 1.80 -10.32
CA PRO A 309 18.89 2.05 -11.16
C PRO A 309 18.55 2.56 -12.56
N PHE A 310 17.38 2.20 -13.09
CA PHE A 310 16.92 2.61 -14.42
C PHE A 310 16.80 4.14 -14.54
N LEU A 311 16.51 4.83 -13.44
CA LEU A 311 16.36 6.28 -13.39
C LEU A 311 17.68 7.03 -13.12
N GLY A 312 18.81 6.32 -13.06
CA GLY A 312 20.12 6.88 -12.78
C GLY A 312 20.31 7.31 -11.31
N PHE A 313 21.26 8.23 -11.08
CA PHE A 313 21.67 8.65 -9.74
C PHE A 313 20.79 9.76 -9.17
N GLN A 314 20.61 9.72 -7.85
CA GLN A 314 19.89 10.76 -7.11
C GLN A 314 20.57 12.12 -7.35
N ASN A 315 19.82 13.11 -7.84
CA ASN A 315 20.33 14.45 -8.19
C ASN A 315 21.48 14.44 -9.22
N ASN A 316 21.61 13.39 -10.04
CA ASN A 316 22.77 13.13 -10.90
C ASN A 316 24.10 13.09 -10.13
N ASP A 317 24.06 12.83 -8.82
CA ASP A 317 25.23 12.71 -7.96
C ASP A 317 25.41 11.24 -7.57
N PRO A 318 26.39 10.56 -8.19
CA PRO A 318 26.65 9.14 -7.90
C PRO A 318 26.90 8.84 -6.42
N ARG A 319 27.42 9.82 -5.66
CA ARG A 319 27.68 9.65 -4.21
C ARG A 319 26.41 9.48 -3.39
N GLN A 320 25.24 9.82 -3.93
CA GLN A 320 23.94 9.72 -3.25
C GLN A 320 23.22 8.38 -3.55
N GLY A 321 23.81 7.53 -4.38
CA GLY A 321 23.24 6.27 -4.87
C GLY A 321 22.14 6.49 -5.92
N TYR A 322 21.54 5.39 -6.39
CA TYR A 322 20.44 5.43 -7.36
C TYR A 322 19.22 6.20 -6.85
N LYS A 323 18.46 6.78 -7.77
CA LYS A 323 17.29 7.62 -7.45
C LYS A 323 16.27 6.83 -6.64
N LYS A 324 15.73 7.46 -5.59
CA LYS A 324 14.55 6.96 -4.89
C LYS A 324 13.32 7.56 -5.57
N ASP A 325 12.45 6.71 -6.09
CA ASP A 325 11.28 7.08 -6.87
C ASP A 325 9.97 6.56 -6.26
N PHE A 326 10.00 6.01 -5.04
CA PHE A 326 8.79 5.67 -4.29
C PHE A 326 7.90 6.90 -4.12
N GLU A 327 6.60 6.75 -4.41
CA GLU A 327 5.60 7.81 -4.27
C GLU A 327 4.59 7.55 -3.16
N GLY A 328 4.10 6.31 -3.04
CA GLY A 328 3.04 6.04 -2.07
C GLY A 328 2.56 4.60 -1.97
N TYR A 329 1.47 4.44 -1.22
CA TYR A 329 0.78 3.18 -0.99
C TYR A 329 -0.67 3.23 -1.49
N LEU A 330 -1.11 2.17 -2.14
CA LEU A 330 -2.49 1.88 -2.54
C LEU A 330 -3.03 0.73 -1.69
N VAL A 331 -4.24 0.89 -1.16
CA VAL A 331 -4.95 -0.16 -0.42
C VAL A 331 -6.08 -0.68 -1.31
N TYR A 332 -6.02 -1.97 -1.64
CA TYR A 332 -7.02 -2.66 -2.43
C TYR A 332 -7.85 -3.62 -1.56
N ARG A 333 -9.13 -3.75 -1.91
CA ARG A 333 -10.06 -4.74 -1.35
C ARG A 333 -10.85 -5.37 -2.47
N SER A 334 -10.87 -6.68 -2.51
CA SER A 334 -11.62 -7.48 -3.46
C SER A 334 -12.42 -8.58 -2.77
N THR A 335 -13.43 -9.09 -3.46
CA THR A 335 -14.15 -10.33 -3.13
C THR A 335 -13.66 -11.54 -3.91
N GLU A 336 -12.63 -11.36 -4.74
CA GLU A 336 -11.99 -12.36 -5.61
C GLU A 336 -10.47 -12.35 -5.36
N ALA A 337 -9.80 -13.51 -5.48
CA ALA A 337 -8.36 -13.61 -5.21
C ALA A 337 -7.52 -12.86 -6.27
N GLU A 338 -8.05 -12.77 -7.49
CA GLU A 338 -7.43 -12.16 -8.66
C GLU A 338 -7.66 -10.65 -8.76
N PHE A 339 -8.42 -10.06 -7.83
CA PHE A 339 -8.78 -8.63 -7.82
C PHE A 339 -9.46 -8.14 -9.12
N SER A 340 -10.08 -9.03 -9.89
CA SER A 340 -10.72 -8.68 -11.17
C SER A 340 -11.98 -7.83 -10.99
N ASP A 341 -12.75 -8.08 -9.93
CA ASP A 341 -13.93 -7.30 -9.54
C ASP A 341 -13.65 -5.80 -9.31
N ILE A 342 -12.41 -5.40 -9.02
CA ILE A 342 -12.01 -4.00 -8.82
C ILE A 342 -11.14 -3.43 -9.96
N LYS A 343 -10.81 -4.21 -11.00
CA LYS A 343 -10.12 -3.72 -12.20
C LYS A 343 -11.13 -3.01 -13.12
N VAL A 344 -11.56 -1.81 -12.71
CA VAL A 344 -12.70 -1.10 -13.31
C VAL A 344 -12.33 0.23 -14.00
N ILE A 345 -11.08 0.67 -13.90
CA ILE A 345 -10.62 1.90 -14.56
C ILE A 345 -10.19 1.54 -15.98
N THR A 346 -10.86 2.10 -16.97
CA THR A 346 -10.67 1.76 -18.38
C THR A 346 -9.93 2.85 -19.15
N ASP A 347 -9.33 2.47 -20.27
CA ASP A 347 -8.87 3.41 -21.30
C ASP A 347 -10.03 4.01 -22.10
N SER A 348 -9.71 4.87 -23.07
CA SER A 348 -10.70 5.51 -23.95
C SER A 348 -11.42 4.54 -24.89
N LYS A 349 -10.90 3.31 -25.05
CA LYS A 349 -11.52 2.22 -25.82
C LYS A 349 -12.41 1.32 -24.94
N GLY A 350 -12.42 1.53 -23.63
CA GLY A 350 -13.21 0.76 -22.66
C GLY A 350 -12.53 -0.50 -22.15
N ALA A 351 -11.23 -0.69 -22.44
CA ALA A 351 -10.45 -1.80 -21.92
C ALA A 351 -9.98 -1.51 -20.47
N PRO A 352 -10.23 -2.38 -19.49
CA PRO A 352 -9.76 -2.18 -18.11
C PRO A 352 -8.23 -2.18 -18.01
N LYS A 353 -7.65 -1.14 -17.40
CA LYS A 353 -6.19 -0.98 -17.21
C LYS A 353 -5.76 -0.87 -15.75
N TYR A 354 -6.55 -0.24 -14.87
CA TYR A 354 -6.17 -0.05 -13.46
C TYR A 354 -7.24 -0.54 -12.46
N TRP A 355 -6.78 -0.87 -11.26
CA TRP A 355 -7.62 -1.24 -10.13
C TRP A 355 -8.07 0.00 -9.36
N LYS A 356 -9.29 -0.03 -8.83
CA LYS A 356 -9.80 1.05 -7.98
C LYS A 356 -9.40 0.79 -6.52
N PRO A 357 -8.52 1.61 -5.92
CA PRO A 357 -8.18 1.48 -4.50
C PRO A 357 -9.33 1.95 -3.60
N ILE A 358 -9.35 1.46 -2.36
CA ILE A 358 -10.23 1.97 -1.30
C ILE A 358 -9.55 3.07 -0.46
N ALA A 359 -8.21 3.15 -0.51
CA ALA A 359 -7.43 4.23 0.07
C ALA A 359 -6.10 4.39 -0.67
N GLN A 360 -5.54 5.60 -0.64
CA GLN A 360 -4.24 5.94 -1.20
C GLN A 360 -3.54 6.91 -0.26
N PHE A 361 -2.24 6.71 -0.05
CA PHE A 361 -1.40 7.54 0.81
C PHE A 361 -0.09 7.82 0.09
N ASP A 362 0.16 9.08 -0.18
CA ASP A 362 1.24 9.56 -1.06
C ASP A 362 2.12 10.58 -0.35
N LEU A 363 3.32 10.81 -0.88
CA LEU A 363 4.23 11.82 -0.36
C LEU A 363 3.60 13.23 -0.49
N VAL A 364 4.05 14.15 0.36
CA VAL A 364 3.66 15.57 0.25
C VAL A 364 4.79 16.31 -0.46
N ASP A 365 4.88 16.11 -1.77
CA ASP A 365 5.96 16.63 -2.61
C ASP A 365 5.47 17.41 -3.86
N GLY A 366 4.16 17.44 -4.08
CA GLY A 366 3.51 18.13 -5.19
C GLY A 366 3.21 17.24 -6.39
N ILE A 367 3.58 15.96 -6.38
CA ILE A 367 3.23 14.97 -7.41
C ILE A 367 1.82 14.45 -7.11
N LYS A 368 0.83 14.90 -7.88
CA LYS A 368 -0.57 14.53 -7.65
C LYS A 368 -1.39 14.47 -8.93
N GLY A 369 -2.60 13.94 -8.80
CA GLY A 369 -3.56 13.83 -9.89
C GLY A 369 -3.20 12.74 -10.91
N PRO A 370 -3.88 12.72 -12.07
CA PRO A 370 -3.55 11.80 -13.15
C PRO A 370 -2.12 12.05 -13.65
N ASP A 371 -1.36 10.98 -13.85
CA ASP A 371 -0.03 11.03 -14.45
C ASP A 371 -0.12 11.60 -15.88
N PRO A 372 0.82 12.44 -16.34
CA PRO A 372 0.79 12.96 -17.71
C PRO A 372 0.91 11.88 -18.79
N VAL A 373 1.55 10.75 -18.47
CA VAL A 373 1.76 9.62 -19.37
C VAL A 373 0.64 8.61 -19.17
N GLY A 374 -0.14 8.37 -20.22
CA GLY A 374 -1.29 7.48 -20.20
C GLY A 374 -1.24 6.45 -21.32
N ILE A 375 -1.96 5.34 -21.13
CA ILE A 375 -2.18 4.33 -22.17
C ILE A 375 -3.56 4.56 -22.75
N ASN A 376 -3.63 4.97 -24.02
CA ASN A 376 -4.88 5.21 -24.73
C ASN A 376 -5.88 6.07 -23.92
N GLY A 377 -5.38 7.07 -23.18
CA GLY A 377 -6.19 7.97 -22.35
C GLY A 377 -6.55 7.46 -20.95
N ALA A 378 -6.15 6.24 -20.55
CA ALA A 378 -6.10 5.84 -19.15
C ALA A 378 -4.81 6.36 -18.51
N HIS A 379 -4.95 7.06 -17.39
CA HIS A 379 -3.81 7.62 -16.65
C HIS A 379 -3.80 7.07 -15.22
N PHE A 380 -2.62 6.68 -14.75
CA PHE A 380 -2.42 6.28 -13.36
C PHE A 380 -2.66 7.49 -12.44
N TYR A 381 -3.32 7.30 -11.31
CA TYR A 381 -3.61 8.41 -10.39
C TYR A 381 -2.57 8.45 -9.27
N ARG A 382 -1.72 9.49 -9.25
CA ARG A 382 -0.53 9.57 -8.39
C ARG A 382 -0.80 10.01 -6.95
N GLY A 383 -2.02 10.46 -6.64
CA GLY A 383 -2.40 10.84 -5.28
C GLY A 383 -2.90 12.28 -5.15
N ASN A 384 -2.90 12.80 -3.92
CA ASN A 384 -3.49 14.08 -3.49
C ASN A 384 -2.64 14.87 -2.47
N ASP A 385 -1.35 14.54 -2.31
CA ASP A 385 -0.45 15.04 -1.26
C ASP A 385 -1.00 14.80 0.17
N THR A 386 -1.43 13.58 0.48
CA THR A 386 -2.09 13.25 1.76
C THR A 386 -1.12 12.91 2.88
N GLY A 387 0.13 12.60 2.54
CA GLY A 387 1.15 12.10 3.46
C GLY A 387 1.00 10.61 3.73
N LEU A 388 2.13 9.95 3.97
CA LEU A 388 2.17 8.51 4.18
C LEU A 388 1.39 8.08 5.43
N GLN A 389 0.86 6.86 5.37
CA GLN A 389 0.30 6.13 6.49
C GLN A 389 0.76 4.68 6.41
N HIS A 390 0.79 3.99 7.55
CA HIS A 390 1.17 2.58 7.66
C HIS A 390 0.07 1.72 8.29
N SER A 391 -1.15 2.25 8.34
CA SER A 391 -2.33 1.55 8.81
C SER A 391 -3.61 2.13 8.20
N PHE A 392 -4.60 1.28 7.99
CA PHE A 392 -5.92 1.67 7.48
C PHE A 392 -7.02 0.83 8.15
N ILE A 393 -8.18 1.44 8.40
CA ILE A 393 -9.35 0.75 8.95
C ILE A 393 -10.44 0.73 7.88
N ASP A 394 -10.69 -0.43 7.30
CA ASP A 394 -11.83 -0.62 6.41
C ASP A 394 -13.09 -0.88 7.26
N THR A 395 -14.10 -0.04 7.09
CA THR A 395 -15.40 -0.14 7.78
C THR A 395 -16.55 -0.47 6.82
N ASP A 396 -16.28 -0.60 5.53
CA ASP A 396 -17.25 -0.96 4.49
C ASP A 396 -17.18 -2.47 4.19
N VAL A 397 -17.22 -3.27 5.25
CA VAL A 397 -17.18 -4.73 5.17
C VAL A 397 -18.39 -5.36 5.84
N ARG A 398 -18.75 -6.55 5.38
CA ARG A 398 -19.86 -7.33 5.92
C ARG A 398 -19.34 -8.58 6.59
N ASN A 399 -19.76 -8.80 7.83
CA ASN A 399 -19.42 -10.01 8.56
C ASN A 399 -19.82 -11.27 7.78
N GLY A 400 -18.98 -12.30 7.83
CA GLY A 400 -19.17 -13.58 7.16
C GLY A 400 -18.72 -13.62 5.70
N LEU A 401 -18.52 -12.46 5.04
CA LEU A 401 -17.96 -12.40 3.69
C LEU A 401 -16.42 -12.45 3.75
N ARG A 402 -15.80 -13.26 2.90
CA ARG A 402 -14.35 -13.32 2.74
C ARG A 402 -13.90 -12.15 1.86
N TYR A 403 -12.87 -11.44 2.30
CA TYR A 403 -12.25 -10.34 1.58
C TYR A 403 -10.77 -10.61 1.36
N TYR A 404 -10.28 -10.14 0.21
CA TYR A 404 -8.90 -10.18 -0.22
C TYR A 404 -8.36 -8.75 -0.20
N TYR A 405 -7.30 -8.52 0.56
CA TYR A 405 -6.65 -7.22 0.69
C TYR A 405 -5.25 -7.27 0.11
N ALA A 406 -4.84 -6.15 -0.47
CA ALA A 406 -3.44 -5.90 -0.84
C ALA A 406 -3.07 -4.47 -0.46
N VAL A 407 -1.84 -4.29 0.02
CA VAL A 407 -1.19 -2.98 0.12
C VAL A 407 -0.05 -2.97 -0.88
N VAL A 408 -0.15 -2.08 -1.86
CA VAL A 408 0.79 -2.01 -2.97
C VAL A 408 1.53 -0.69 -2.88
N SER A 409 2.86 -0.73 -2.96
CA SER A 409 3.69 0.46 -3.16
C SER A 409 3.75 0.81 -4.64
N TYR A 410 3.79 2.10 -4.96
CA TYR A 410 3.94 2.59 -6.32
C TYR A 410 4.98 3.71 -6.40
N ASP A 411 5.60 3.84 -7.57
CA ASP A 411 6.60 4.86 -7.86
C ASP A 411 6.02 6.12 -8.52
N GLN A 412 6.88 7.11 -8.74
CA GLN A 412 6.54 8.41 -9.31
C GLN A 412 6.31 8.39 -10.82
N GLY A 413 6.79 7.34 -11.52
CA GLY A 413 7.10 7.41 -12.94
C GLY A 413 8.12 8.52 -13.27
N ASP A 414 8.31 8.78 -14.56
CA ASP A 414 9.09 9.92 -15.02
C ASP A 414 8.55 10.40 -16.39
N PRO A 415 7.63 11.38 -16.43
CA PRO A 415 7.06 11.88 -17.67
C PRO A 415 8.07 12.55 -18.62
N ALA A 416 9.26 12.90 -18.13
CA ALA A 416 10.32 13.50 -18.95
C ALA A 416 11.31 12.44 -19.47
N PHE A 417 11.15 11.18 -19.09
CA PHE A 417 12.01 10.10 -19.53
C PHE A 417 11.75 9.74 -21.00
N GLY A 418 12.81 9.77 -21.81
CA GLY A 418 12.72 9.47 -23.24
C GLY A 418 11.74 10.37 -23.99
N THR A 419 11.10 9.83 -25.03
CA THR A 419 10.13 10.55 -25.87
C THR A 419 8.68 10.27 -25.49
N THR A 420 8.41 9.14 -24.85
CA THR A 420 7.06 8.68 -24.47
C THR A 420 6.74 8.88 -23.00
N GLY A 421 7.75 9.17 -22.15
CA GLY A 421 7.61 9.21 -20.71
C GLY A 421 7.55 7.81 -20.09
N LEU A 422 7.97 7.69 -18.83
CA LEU A 422 7.87 6.49 -18.02
C LEU A 422 6.64 6.61 -17.11
N GLN A 423 5.77 5.60 -17.16
CA GLN A 423 4.57 5.57 -16.33
C GLN A 423 4.87 5.09 -14.91
N PRO A 424 4.05 5.51 -13.93
CA PRO A 424 4.10 4.93 -12.60
C PRO A 424 3.87 3.42 -12.63
N SER A 425 4.67 2.68 -11.85
CA SER A 425 4.51 1.24 -11.66
C SER A 425 4.17 0.89 -10.22
N GLU A 426 3.46 -0.22 -10.02
CA GLU A 426 3.02 -0.69 -8.70
C GLU A 426 3.51 -2.12 -8.45
N CYS A 427 3.87 -2.45 -7.20
CA CYS A 427 4.38 -3.79 -6.89
C CYS A 427 3.28 -4.88 -6.99
N THR A 428 3.69 -6.13 -7.21
CA THR A 428 2.74 -7.24 -7.39
C THR A 428 1.86 -7.49 -6.16
N LYS A 429 0.64 -7.98 -6.40
CA LYS A 429 -0.35 -8.41 -5.38
C LYS A 429 -0.96 -9.76 -5.78
N ILE A 430 -0.34 -10.87 -5.36
CA ILE A 430 -0.74 -12.20 -5.83
C ILE A 430 -1.40 -13.00 -4.71
N ILE A 431 -2.62 -13.46 -4.95
CA ILE A 431 -3.29 -14.48 -4.16
C ILE A 431 -3.77 -15.55 -5.12
N SER A 432 -3.54 -16.83 -4.80
CA SER A 432 -4.02 -17.93 -5.61
C SER A 432 -4.85 -18.92 -4.79
N GLU A 433 -5.92 -19.40 -5.39
CA GLU A 433 -6.83 -20.40 -4.84
C GLU A 433 -7.01 -21.56 -5.81
N ASP A 434 -7.36 -22.75 -5.31
CA ASP A 434 -7.89 -23.82 -6.17
C ASP A 434 -9.37 -23.65 -6.47
N PHE A 435 -9.90 -24.46 -7.40
CA PHE A 435 -11.33 -24.49 -7.73
C PHE A 435 -12.26 -24.79 -6.54
N SER A 436 -11.72 -25.21 -5.40
CA SER A 436 -12.47 -25.45 -4.17
C SER A 436 -12.37 -24.27 -3.19
N GLY A 437 -11.74 -23.16 -3.57
CA GLY A 437 -11.58 -21.95 -2.73
C GLY A 437 -10.52 -22.09 -1.63
N ASN A 438 -9.63 -23.09 -1.72
CA ASN A 438 -8.51 -23.20 -0.79
C ASN A 438 -7.33 -22.38 -1.27
N LEU A 439 -6.80 -21.53 -0.38
CA LEU A 439 -5.61 -20.73 -0.62
C LEU A 439 -4.39 -21.63 -0.91
N LYS A 440 -3.69 -21.35 -2.01
CA LYS A 440 -2.41 -21.95 -2.39
C LYS A 440 -1.25 -21.02 -2.10
N PHE A 441 -1.45 -19.72 -2.31
CA PHE A 441 -0.43 -18.69 -2.08
C PHE A 441 -1.07 -17.38 -1.65
N VAL A 442 -0.43 -16.70 -0.69
CA VAL A 442 -0.76 -15.35 -0.23
C VAL A 442 0.57 -14.62 -0.11
N ASP A 443 0.74 -13.57 -0.91
CA ASP A 443 1.96 -12.77 -0.94
C ASP A 443 2.13 -11.91 0.33
N ILE A 444 3.35 -11.44 0.61
CA ILE A 444 3.70 -10.74 1.87
C ILE A 444 2.95 -9.42 2.06
N ASN A 445 2.52 -8.79 0.97
CA ASN A 445 1.78 -7.54 0.94
C ASN A 445 0.27 -7.74 0.79
N THR A 446 -0.20 -8.99 0.91
CA THR A 446 -1.60 -9.37 0.76
C THR A 446 -2.13 -10.09 1.99
N ALA A 447 -3.44 -10.09 2.17
CA ALA A 447 -4.08 -10.79 3.27
C ALA A 447 -5.51 -11.24 2.91
N VAL A 448 -5.93 -12.38 3.45
CA VAL A 448 -7.29 -12.90 3.28
C VAL A 448 -7.95 -12.99 4.64
N VAL A 449 -9.06 -12.29 4.81
CA VAL A 449 -9.75 -12.20 6.10
C VAL A 449 -11.26 -12.31 5.94
N THR A 450 -11.93 -12.78 6.99
CA THR A 450 -13.38 -12.78 7.08
C THR A 450 -13.76 -12.05 8.36
N PRO A 451 -14.25 -10.80 8.29
CA PRO A 451 -14.79 -10.10 9.45
C PRO A 451 -15.94 -10.90 10.06
N ASN A 452 -16.03 -10.90 11.38
CA ASN A 452 -17.00 -11.67 12.13
C ASN A 452 -17.44 -10.88 13.36
N ALA A 453 -18.70 -11.06 13.75
CA ALA A 453 -19.16 -10.61 15.05
C ALA A 453 -18.46 -11.42 16.15
N PRO A 454 -18.18 -10.82 17.32
CA PRO A 454 -17.55 -11.52 18.42
C PRO A 454 -18.46 -12.61 19.00
N ALA A 455 -17.87 -13.51 19.78
CA ALA A 455 -18.62 -14.55 20.47
C ALA A 455 -19.53 -13.96 21.57
N ALA A 456 -20.60 -14.67 21.90
CA ALA A 456 -21.45 -14.31 23.03
C ALA A 456 -20.61 -14.21 24.34
N GLY A 457 -20.84 -13.14 25.11
CA GLY A 457 -20.10 -12.82 26.33
C GLY A 457 -18.77 -12.10 26.11
N TYR A 458 -18.37 -11.79 24.87
CA TYR A 458 -17.13 -11.08 24.62
C TYR A 458 -17.17 -9.65 25.19
N VAL A 459 -16.19 -9.35 26.05
CA VAL A 459 -15.92 -8.01 26.55
C VAL A 459 -14.62 -7.52 25.90
N PRO A 460 -14.65 -6.42 25.12
CA PRO A 460 -13.48 -5.92 24.43
C PRO A 460 -12.40 -5.43 25.41
N PRO A 461 -11.13 -5.40 24.97
CA PRO A 461 -10.05 -4.85 25.78
C PRO A 461 -10.28 -3.36 26.09
N GLN A 462 -9.75 -2.89 27.22
CA GLN A 462 -9.95 -1.52 27.68
C GLN A 462 -8.62 -0.79 27.83
N ILE A 463 -8.61 0.47 27.43
CA ILE A 463 -7.54 1.41 27.76
C ILE A 463 -7.91 2.14 29.06
N THR A 464 -6.96 2.21 29.97
CA THR A 464 -7.09 2.86 31.27
C THR A 464 -6.18 4.08 31.35
N GLY A 465 -6.59 5.12 32.05
CA GLY A 465 -5.87 6.40 32.13
C GLY A 465 -6.61 7.53 31.42
N ASN A 466 -6.13 8.76 31.60
CA ASN A 466 -6.72 9.93 30.95
C ASN A 466 -5.93 10.26 29.69
N LEU A 467 -6.57 10.08 28.53
CA LEU A 467 -5.98 10.35 27.22
C LEU A 467 -6.20 11.79 26.75
N ARG A 468 -7.03 12.57 27.45
CA ARG A 468 -7.33 13.98 27.14
C ARG A 468 -6.50 14.98 27.93
N LYS A 469 -5.67 14.49 28.85
CA LYS A 469 -4.78 15.32 29.67
C LYS A 469 -3.47 14.61 29.91
N VAL A 470 -2.36 15.33 29.75
CA VAL A 470 -1.04 14.79 30.07
C VAL A 470 -0.96 14.30 31.51
N SER A 471 -0.34 13.14 31.69
CA SER A 471 -0.05 12.56 33.02
C SER A 471 1.11 13.27 33.72
N GLN A 472 1.99 13.89 32.93
CA GLN A 472 3.12 14.70 33.39
C GLN A 472 3.30 15.87 32.43
N GLY A 473 3.63 17.05 32.97
CA GLY A 473 3.85 18.25 32.18
C GLY A 473 2.59 19.12 32.05
N VAL A 474 2.57 20.00 31.04
CA VAL A 474 1.57 21.09 30.94
C VAL A 474 0.89 21.20 29.57
N GLY A 475 1.33 20.43 28.56
CA GLY A 475 0.69 20.42 27.24
C GLY A 475 -0.81 20.14 27.30
N THR A 476 -1.58 20.77 26.40
CA THR A 476 -3.06 20.74 26.40
C THR A 476 -3.68 19.90 25.30
N GLY A 477 -2.86 19.31 24.43
CA GLY A 477 -3.32 18.35 23.44
C GLY A 477 -3.85 17.05 24.05
N SER A 478 -4.14 16.08 23.19
CA SER A 478 -4.66 14.76 23.59
C SER A 478 -4.04 13.64 22.76
N ILE A 479 -4.24 12.40 23.21
CA ILE A 479 -3.96 11.21 22.42
C ILE A 479 -5.22 10.36 22.26
N ASN A 480 -5.24 9.53 21.22
CA ASN A 480 -6.20 8.45 21.07
C ASN A 480 -5.44 7.13 20.89
N VAL A 481 -5.97 6.04 21.43
CA VAL A 481 -5.39 4.71 21.32
C VAL A 481 -6.38 3.83 20.57
N ASN A 482 -6.01 3.38 19.38
CA ASN A 482 -6.84 2.53 18.55
C ASN A 482 -6.38 1.09 18.68
N ILE A 483 -7.27 0.20 19.12
CA ILE A 483 -6.97 -1.23 19.23
C ILE A 483 -7.23 -1.87 17.87
N LEU A 484 -6.15 -2.37 17.24
CA LEU A 484 -6.16 -3.06 15.96
C LEU A 484 -6.33 -4.58 16.13
N ASN A 485 -5.61 -5.15 17.10
CA ASN A 485 -5.63 -6.57 17.42
C ASN A 485 -5.86 -6.79 18.91
N SER A 486 -7.09 -7.12 19.27
CA SER A 486 -7.46 -7.41 20.67
C SER A 486 -6.73 -8.62 21.27
N GLY A 487 -6.27 -9.57 20.45
CA GLY A 487 -5.56 -10.77 20.90
C GLY A 487 -4.11 -10.50 21.34
N GLU A 488 -3.53 -9.36 20.94
CA GLU A 488 -2.18 -8.95 21.34
C GLU A 488 -2.17 -8.07 22.61
N ILE A 489 -3.35 -7.66 23.09
CA ILE A 489 -3.48 -6.79 24.27
C ILE A 489 -3.20 -7.60 25.53
N VAL A 490 -2.12 -7.25 26.22
CA VAL A 490 -1.70 -7.90 27.48
C VAL A 490 -2.17 -7.09 28.69
N GLU A 491 -2.86 -7.76 29.62
CA GLU A 491 -3.32 -7.19 30.89
C GLU A 491 -2.17 -6.61 31.71
N GLY A 492 -2.38 -5.44 32.32
CA GLY A 492 -1.42 -4.83 33.25
C GLY A 492 -0.17 -4.25 32.59
N THR A 493 -0.15 -4.13 31.26
CA THR A 493 0.91 -3.40 30.54
C THR A 493 0.68 -1.90 30.66
N SER A 494 1.74 -1.15 30.96
CA SER A 494 1.71 0.31 31.00
C SER A 494 2.49 0.88 29.82
N TYR A 495 1.95 1.94 29.21
CA TYR A 495 2.56 2.67 28.11
C TYR A 495 2.74 4.13 28.51
N ARG A 496 3.84 4.72 28.07
CA ARG A 496 4.15 6.12 28.27
C ARG A 496 4.55 6.76 26.95
N VAL A 497 3.77 7.73 26.49
CA VAL A 497 4.04 8.53 25.29
C VAL A 497 4.77 9.79 25.75
N VAL A 498 6.02 9.98 25.35
CA VAL A 498 6.89 11.06 25.82
C VAL A 498 7.22 11.99 24.67
N PHE A 499 7.04 13.29 24.85
CA PHE A 499 7.27 14.28 23.80
C PHE A 499 8.65 14.93 23.90
N SER A 500 9.16 15.33 22.74
CA SER A 500 10.36 16.16 22.58
C SER A 500 9.99 17.46 21.87
N SER A 501 10.69 18.55 22.20
CA SER A 501 10.53 19.86 21.57
C SER A 501 11.86 20.55 21.31
N THR A 502 11.87 21.47 20.34
CA THR A 502 12.98 22.38 20.04
C THR A 502 12.58 23.83 20.25
N GLY A 503 13.57 24.70 20.50
CA GLY A 503 13.35 26.11 20.82
C GLY A 503 13.17 26.38 22.31
N LEU A 504 12.91 27.64 22.65
CA LEU A 504 12.73 28.12 24.01
C LEU A 504 11.34 28.74 24.16
N LEU A 505 10.85 28.85 25.40
CA LEU A 505 9.63 29.61 25.70
C LEU A 505 9.76 31.07 25.22
N PRO A 506 8.73 31.64 24.58
CA PRO A 506 7.39 31.06 24.34
C PRO A 506 7.24 30.27 23.03
N ASP A 507 8.23 30.32 22.13
CA ASP A 507 8.11 29.92 20.71
C ASP A 507 8.51 28.46 20.40
N TYR A 508 8.62 27.60 21.42
CA TYR A 508 9.01 26.22 21.22
C TYR A 508 8.04 25.45 20.29
N LYS A 509 8.56 24.43 19.63
CA LYS A 509 7.81 23.54 18.74
C LYS A 509 8.03 22.10 19.18
N THR A 510 6.94 21.34 19.26
CA THR A 510 7.03 19.89 19.42
C THR A 510 7.73 19.31 18.19
N SER A 511 8.69 18.43 18.40
CA SER A 511 9.48 17.82 17.32
C SER A 511 9.12 16.35 17.09
N SER A 512 8.86 15.58 18.15
CA SER A 512 8.55 14.15 18.03
C SER A 512 7.99 13.56 19.33
N TYR A 513 7.55 12.30 19.27
CA TYR A 513 7.32 11.49 20.47
C TYR A 513 7.94 10.08 20.37
N ASP A 514 8.16 9.50 21.55
CA ASP A 514 8.52 8.09 21.76
C ASP A 514 7.38 7.37 22.51
N ILE A 515 7.25 6.07 22.29
CA ILE A 515 6.36 5.20 23.09
C ILE A 515 7.22 4.20 23.86
N ILE A 516 7.09 4.26 25.18
CA ILE A 516 7.80 3.42 26.14
C ILE A 516 6.79 2.45 26.76
N ARG A 517 7.09 1.16 26.69
CA ARG A 517 6.27 0.09 27.27
C ARG A 517 6.93 -0.46 28.52
N THR A 518 6.14 -0.70 29.54
CA THR A 518 6.54 -1.39 30.77
C THR A 518 5.64 -2.61 31.03
N ARG A 519 6.24 -3.80 31.11
CA ARG A 519 5.58 -5.07 31.47
C ARG A 519 6.30 -5.68 32.68
N GLY A 520 5.62 -5.70 33.83
CA GLY A 520 6.25 -6.11 35.09
C GLY A 520 7.45 -5.22 35.41
N SER A 521 8.66 -5.79 35.44
CA SER A 521 9.92 -5.07 35.70
C SER A 521 10.69 -4.64 34.44
N ARG A 522 10.24 -5.02 33.23
CA ARG A 522 10.93 -4.72 31.97
C ARG A 522 10.34 -3.47 31.32
N THR A 523 11.21 -2.56 30.89
CA THR A 523 10.85 -1.34 30.17
C THR A 523 11.61 -1.26 28.85
N ASP A 524 10.90 -1.14 27.73
CA ASP A 524 11.47 -1.02 26.39
C ASP A 524 10.86 0.20 25.68
N THR A 525 11.66 0.94 24.91
CA THR A 525 11.13 1.93 23.94
C THR A 525 10.77 1.20 22.65
N ILE A 526 9.47 1.14 22.33
CA ILE A 526 8.92 0.31 21.25
C ILE A 526 8.61 1.09 19.98
N VAL A 527 8.37 2.39 20.10
CA VAL A 527 8.26 3.32 18.97
C VAL A 527 9.16 4.50 19.28
N ARG A 528 9.98 4.91 18.31
CA ARG A 528 10.99 5.96 18.47
C ARG A 528 10.78 7.06 17.44
N ARG A 529 10.85 8.30 17.92
CA ARG A 529 10.98 9.54 17.14
C ARG A 529 9.95 9.67 16.02
N VAL A 530 8.68 9.44 16.33
CA VAL A 530 7.60 9.76 15.39
C VAL A 530 7.59 11.28 15.23
N ASP A 531 7.80 11.76 14.01
CA ASP A 531 7.92 13.19 13.70
C ASP A 531 6.59 13.93 13.92
N ALA A 532 6.68 15.22 14.26
CA ALA A 532 5.53 16.09 14.42
C ALA A 532 4.69 16.25 13.13
N SER A 533 5.26 15.97 11.95
CA SER A 533 4.50 15.88 10.68
C SER A 533 3.42 14.79 10.70
N GLU A 534 3.63 13.75 11.52
CA GLU A 534 2.72 12.61 11.66
C GLU A 534 1.73 12.80 12.82
N PHE A 535 1.45 14.04 13.21
CA PHE A 535 0.47 14.36 14.24
C PHE A 535 -0.84 14.83 13.59
N GLY A 536 -1.97 14.43 14.14
CA GLY A 536 -3.29 14.75 13.62
C GLY A 536 -4.29 13.63 13.87
N GLU A 537 -5.59 13.92 13.78
CA GLU A 537 -6.66 12.97 14.16
C GLU A 537 -6.67 11.66 13.37
N ASN A 538 -6.15 11.66 12.14
CA ASN A 538 -6.08 10.49 11.26
C ASN A 538 -4.64 10.07 10.93
N LYS A 539 -3.67 10.48 11.77
CA LYS A 539 -2.28 10.04 11.68
C LYS A 539 -2.00 9.05 12.80
N PHE A 540 -1.50 7.88 12.44
CA PHE A 540 -1.29 6.76 13.36
C PHE A 540 0.19 6.52 13.56
N SER A 541 0.59 6.21 14.79
CA SER A 541 1.91 5.66 15.06
C SER A 541 2.13 4.37 14.26
N PRO A 542 3.40 3.96 14.04
CA PRO A 542 3.70 2.56 13.74
C PRO A 542 2.95 1.63 14.72
N PRO A 543 2.31 0.55 14.23
CA PRO A 543 1.61 -0.40 15.08
C PRO A 543 2.52 -1.06 16.12
N PHE A 544 2.03 -1.24 17.33
CA PHE A 544 2.74 -1.92 18.40
C PHE A 544 1.75 -2.66 19.30
N ASP A 545 2.08 -3.86 19.77
CA ASP A 545 1.25 -4.65 20.71
C ASP A 545 -0.27 -4.66 20.36
N GLY A 546 -0.61 -4.80 19.08
CA GLY A 546 -2.00 -4.77 18.61
C GLY A 546 -2.72 -3.41 18.68
N MET A 547 -2.00 -2.29 18.81
CA MET A 547 -2.60 -0.95 18.87
C MET A 547 -1.79 0.11 18.11
N THR A 548 -2.40 1.26 17.89
CA THR A 548 -1.75 2.50 17.42
C THR A 548 -2.12 3.68 18.29
N VAL A 549 -1.29 4.70 18.27
CA VAL A 549 -1.55 5.98 18.95
C VAL A 549 -1.69 7.08 17.92
N THR A 550 -2.70 7.92 18.12
CA THR A 550 -2.91 9.18 17.42
C THR A 550 -2.59 10.32 18.39
N VAL A 551 -1.82 11.31 17.95
CA VAL A 551 -1.47 12.48 18.76
C VAL A 551 -2.13 13.71 18.17
N VAL A 552 -2.94 14.41 18.96
CA VAL A 552 -3.53 15.70 18.62
C VAL A 552 -2.84 16.78 19.44
N ASN A 553 -2.07 17.62 18.77
CA ASN A 553 -1.29 18.68 19.39
C ASN A 553 -1.82 20.05 18.98
N ASP A 554 -1.63 21.05 19.85
CA ASP A 554 -2.08 22.41 19.56
C ASP A 554 -1.24 23.04 18.43
N THR A 555 -1.89 23.67 17.46
CA THR A 555 -1.19 24.30 16.33
C THR A 555 -0.68 25.69 16.66
N ALA A 556 -1.23 26.35 17.68
CA ALA A 556 -0.84 27.69 18.13
C ALA A 556 -1.11 27.90 19.62
N THR A 557 -0.43 28.87 20.22
CA THR A 557 -0.69 29.36 21.58
C THR A 557 -1.82 30.40 21.53
N ALA A 558 -2.96 30.06 22.13
CA ALA A 558 -4.18 30.88 22.14
C ALA A 558 -4.88 30.80 23.50
N VAL A 559 -5.75 31.76 23.80
CA VAL A 559 -6.64 31.68 24.97
C VAL A 559 -7.73 30.66 24.69
N ILE A 560 -8.05 29.84 25.69
CA ILE A 560 -9.19 28.93 25.68
C ILE A 560 -10.36 29.67 26.32
N ASP A 561 -11.17 30.35 25.52
CA ASP A 561 -12.26 31.21 26.00
C ASP A 561 -13.26 30.45 26.87
N SER A 562 -13.56 29.20 26.53
CA SER A 562 -14.49 28.36 27.30
C SER A 562 -14.00 28.01 28.71
N LEU A 563 -12.71 28.19 28.98
CA LEU A 563 -12.08 27.91 30.28
C LEU A 563 -11.50 29.18 30.94
N THR A 564 -11.66 30.34 30.31
CA THR A 564 -11.17 31.65 30.79
C THR A 564 -12.34 32.45 31.34
N GLY A 565 -12.21 32.95 32.57
CA GLY A 565 -13.33 33.62 33.23
C GLY A 565 -13.20 33.72 34.75
N TRP A 566 -14.24 34.27 35.37
CA TRP A 566 -14.40 34.27 36.83
C TRP A 566 -14.71 32.85 37.31
N VAL A 567 -13.86 32.32 38.20
CA VAL A 567 -14.04 30.98 38.80
C VAL A 567 -14.47 31.05 40.26
N VAL A 568 -14.24 32.18 40.92
CA VAL A 568 -14.65 32.46 42.30
C VAL A 568 -15.04 33.94 42.38
N GLY A 569 -16.18 34.23 43.00
CA GLY A 569 -16.65 35.59 43.23
C GLY A 569 -17.99 35.92 42.60
N SER A 570 -18.44 37.16 42.80
CA SER A 570 -19.68 37.71 42.23
C SER A 570 -19.45 38.90 41.31
N SER A 571 -18.20 39.23 40.99
CA SER A 571 -17.86 40.25 39.99
C SER A 571 -18.56 39.95 38.68
N ASN A 572 -19.12 40.98 38.07
CA ASN A 572 -19.77 40.88 36.75
C ASN A 572 -19.00 41.61 35.65
N LEU A 573 -17.77 42.04 35.93
CA LEU A 573 -16.94 42.71 34.93
C LEU A 573 -16.53 41.74 33.80
N SER A 574 -16.51 42.29 32.59
CA SER A 574 -16.06 41.60 31.40
C SER A 574 -14.55 41.81 31.25
N MET A 575 -13.77 40.75 31.45
CA MET A 575 -12.32 40.75 31.27
C MET A 575 -11.98 39.98 30.00
N PHE A 576 -11.85 40.70 28.88
CA PHE A 576 -11.50 40.09 27.59
C PHE A 576 -9.99 39.92 27.48
N VAL A 577 -9.54 38.71 27.18
CA VAL A 577 -8.12 38.38 27.06
C VAL A 577 -7.77 38.16 25.59
N PHE A 578 -6.76 38.86 25.08
CA PHE A 578 -6.33 38.73 23.70
C PHE A 578 -4.81 38.97 23.58
N PRO A 579 -4.16 38.46 22.52
CA PRO A 579 -2.74 38.73 22.29
C PRO A 579 -2.52 40.19 21.89
N ASP A 580 -1.36 40.74 22.25
CA ASP A 580 -0.95 42.04 21.74
C ASP A 580 -0.42 41.91 20.30
N ASN A 581 -1.23 42.32 19.34
CA ASN A 581 -0.84 42.36 17.93
C ASN A 581 -0.45 43.77 17.45
N VAL A 582 -0.42 44.75 18.36
CA VAL A 582 -0.19 46.16 18.02
C VAL A 582 1.26 46.53 18.23
N THR A 583 1.89 46.05 19.31
CA THR A 583 3.28 46.36 19.60
C THR A 583 4.22 45.26 19.12
N SER A 584 5.48 45.62 18.84
CA SER A 584 6.54 44.64 18.56
C SER A 584 6.97 43.81 19.78
N ARG A 585 6.34 44.03 20.95
CA ARG A 585 6.61 43.32 22.21
C ARG A 585 5.59 42.21 22.48
N GLY A 586 4.51 42.12 21.73
CA GLY A 586 3.52 41.05 21.87
C GLY A 586 4.11 39.68 21.58
N ALA A 587 3.89 38.73 22.49
CA ALA A 587 4.26 37.34 22.30
C ALA A 587 3.29 36.44 23.10
N PRO A 588 2.34 35.76 22.45
CA PRO A 588 1.41 34.85 23.12
C PRO A 588 2.16 33.84 23.97
N TRP A 589 1.91 33.85 25.29
CA TRP A 589 2.67 33.04 26.23
C TRP A 589 1.91 31.76 26.59
N PRO A 590 2.48 30.55 26.39
CA PRO A 590 1.81 29.28 26.65
C PRO A 590 1.82 28.95 28.15
N SER A 591 1.12 29.78 28.91
CA SER A 591 0.98 29.67 30.36
C SER A 591 -0.42 30.08 30.80
N ASP A 592 -0.86 29.47 31.89
CA ASP A 592 -2.13 29.77 32.54
C ASP A 592 -1.91 30.79 33.64
N TYR A 593 -2.87 31.70 33.82
CA TYR A 593 -2.77 32.76 34.81
C TYR A 593 -3.96 32.73 35.78
N GLU A 594 -3.73 33.14 37.02
CA GLU A 594 -4.78 33.48 37.98
C GLU A 594 -4.58 34.94 38.42
N ILE A 595 -5.61 35.75 38.26
CA ILE A 595 -5.73 37.10 38.80
C ILE A 595 -6.59 37.00 40.05
N ARG A 596 -6.00 37.27 41.21
CA ARG A 596 -6.66 37.20 42.51
C ARG A 596 -6.77 38.57 43.15
N PHE A 597 -7.96 38.93 43.64
CA PHE A 597 -8.28 40.26 44.18
C PHE A 597 -8.26 40.29 45.71
N TYR A 598 -7.95 41.47 46.27
CA TYR A 598 -7.75 41.73 47.71
C TYR A 598 -8.34 43.10 48.11
N ASP A 599 -8.36 43.39 49.41
CA ASP A 599 -8.85 44.66 49.97
C ASP A 599 -7.78 45.77 50.02
N THR A 600 -6.51 45.37 50.04
CA THR A 600 -5.31 46.20 50.17
C THR A 600 -4.40 46.04 48.96
N PRO A 601 -3.62 47.09 48.57
CA PRO A 601 -2.68 46.97 47.46
C PRO A 601 -1.66 45.84 47.68
N GLN A 602 -1.52 44.95 46.69
CA GLN A 602 -0.64 43.77 46.74
C GLN A 602 0.54 43.85 45.77
N ASP A 603 0.43 44.69 44.75
CA ASP A 603 1.44 44.80 43.70
C ASP A 603 1.36 46.20 43.04
N THR A 604 2.24 46.50 42.10
CA THR A 604 2.28 47.79 41.41
C THR A 604 2.78 47.59 39.99
N THR A 605 2.27 48.39 39.03
CA THR A 605 2.75 48.44 37.63
C THR A 605 4.29 48.27 37.55
N TYR A 606 4.80 47.33 36.76
CA TYR A 606 6.21 46.92 36.80
C TYR A 606 7.19 48.08 36.56
N PHE A 607 7.07 48.78 35.42
CA PHE A 607 7.83 49.99 35.10
C PHE A 607 6.89 51.18 34.86
N SER A 608 7.45 52.40 34.93
CA SER A 608 6.69 53.65 34.71
C SER A 608 7.13 54.29 33.40
N SER A 609 6.18 54.58 32.51
CA SER A 609 6.39 55.36 31.28
C SER A 609 5.15 56.23 31.00
N PRO A 610 4.96 57.33 31.76
CA PRO A 610 3.81 58.21 31.57
C PRO A 610 3.85 58.93 30.21
N PRO A 611 2.69 59.21 29.58
CA PRO A 611 1.34 58.95 30.10
C PRO A 611 0.86 57.51 29.91
N LEU A 612 1.57 56.67 29.16
CA LEU A 612 1.07 55.35 28.73
C LEU A 612 0.96 54.34 29.88
N TYR A 613 1.97 54.28 30.76
CA TYR A 613 2.01 53.36 31.89
C TYR A 613 2.33 54.10 33.19
N PRO A 614 1.33 54.70 33.87
CA PRO A 614 1.53 55.29 35.19
C PRO A 614 1.80 54.21 36.25
N LYS A 615 2.51 54.59 37.32
CA LYS A 615 2.84 53.70 38.44
C LYS A 615 1.62 53.57 39.37
N ILE A 616 0.77 52.56 39.14
CA ILE A 616 -0.49 52.35 39.87
C ILE A 616 -0.33 51.19 40.88
N PRO A 617 -0.55 51.41 42.19
CA PRO A 617 -0.71 50.33 43.17
C PRO A 617 -2.05 49.61 42.94
N VAL A 618 -2.02 48.28 42.85
CA VAL A 618 -3.21 47.48 42.54
C VAL A 618 -3.55 46.51 43.65
N LYS A 619 -4.83 46.21 43.79
CA LYS A 619 -5.37 45.26 44.79
C LYS A 619 -5.51 43.84 44.24
N PHE A 620 -4.68 43.47 43.26
CA PHE A 620 -4.67 42.12 42.72
C PHE A 620 -3.25 41.58 42.57
N THR A 621 -3.16 40.27 42.49
CA THR A 621 -1.94 39.54 42.16
C THR A 621 -2.18 38.72 40.91
N ILE A 622 -1.25 38.77 39.95
CA ILE A 622 -1.23 37.82 38.82
C ILE A 622 -0.19 36.74 39.11
N THR A 623 -0.60 35.48 39.04
CA THR A 623 0.27 34.32 39.18
C THR A 623 0.23 33.53 37.89
N ASN A 624 1.39 33.26 37.30
CA ASN A 624 1.54 32.25 36.26
C ASN A 624 1.43 30.89 36.94
N THR A 625 0.27 30.25 36.81
CA THR A 625 -0.04 28.96 37.43
C THR A 625 0.66 27.78 36.76
N THR A 626 1.21 27.97 35.55
CA THR A 626 2.03 26.96 34.86
C THR A 626 3.44 26.90 35.45
N SER A 627 4.07 28.04 35.72
CA SER A 627 5.42 28.10 36.31
C SER A 627 5.45 28.23 37.83
N GLY A 628 4.30 28.58 38.44
CA GLY A 628 4.17 28.87 39.87
C GLY A 628 4.71 30.24 40.30
N LYS A 629 5.14 31.08 39.35
CA LYS A 629 5.75 32.40 39.63
C LYS A 629 4.74 33.54 39.57
N ARG A 630 5.01 34.63 40.28
CA ARG A 630 4.24 35.88 40.15
C ARG A 630 4.57 36.52 38.81
N ALA A 631 3.56 36.76 37.99
CA ALA A 631 3.72 37.45 36.71
C ALA A 631 3.82 38.96 36.95
N LYS A 632 4.61 39.64 36.12
CA LYS A 632 4.65 41.11 36.09
C LYS A 632 3.52 41.62 35.21
N PHE A 633 3.15 42.89 35.37
CA PHE A 633 2.12 43.52 34.54
C PHE A 633 2.34 45.03 34.46
N VAL A 634 1.74 45.65 33.46
CA VAL A 634 1.58 47.10 33.38
C VAL A 634 0.10 47.45 33.19
N ILE A 635 -0.32 48.61 33.68
CA ILE A 635 -1.67 49.14 33.48
C ILE A 635 -1.55 50.35 32.56
N GLN A 636 -2.34 50.31 31.49
CA GLN A 636 -2.63 51.48 30.70
C GLN A 636 -3.92 52.12 31.23
N ASP A 637 -3.76 53.29 31.82
CA ASP A 637 -4.81 54.08 32.47
C ASP A 637 -5.43 55.02 31.43
N ASN A 638 -6.54 54.59 30.83
CA ASN A 638 -7.13 55.30 29.69
C ASN A 638 -8.00 56.48 30.12
N ASP A 639 -8.46 56.49 31.38
CA ASP A 639 -9.30 57.56 31.93
C ASP A 639 -8.53 58.53 32.85
N ALA A 640 -7.22 58.30 33.04
CA ALA A 640 -6.33 59.06 33.90
C ALA A 640 -6.77 59.10 35.38
N SER A 641 -7.47 58.06 35.85
CA SER A 641 -7.95 57.95 37.22
C SER A 641 -6.85 57.67 38.25
N ASN A 642 -5.65 57.26 37.80
CA ASN A 642 -4.55 56.74 38.62
C ASN A 642 -4.95 55.53 39.49
N THR A 643 -6.01 54.82 39.10
CA THR A 643 -6.50 53.58 39.71
C THR A 643 -6.86 52.60 38.60
N LEU A 644 -7.07 51.31 38.91
CA LEU A 644 -7.66 50.40 37.92
C LEU A 644 -9.17 50.66 37.85
N SER A 645 -9.67 51.15 36.72
CA SER A 645 -11.08 51.43 36.48
C SER A 645 -11.60 50.73 35.20
N PRO A 646 -12.92 50.49 35.07
CA PRO A 646 -13.48 49.93 33.84
C PRO A 646 -13.23 50.82 32.61
N GLY A 647 -12.42 50.32 31.67
CA GLY A 647 -11.88 51.05 30.51
C GLY A 647 -10.36 50.87 30.38
N ASP A 648 -9.70 50.49 31.47
CA ASP A 648 -8.27 50.26 31.52
C ASP A 648 -7.84 48.91 30.95
N VAL A 649 -6.54 48.82 30.64
CA VAL A 649 -5.94 47.63 30.07
C VAL A 649 -4.83 47.12 30.98
N ILE A 650 -4.91 45.85 31.35
CA ILE A 650 -3.86 45.14 32.08
C ILE A 650 -3.07 44.31 31.08
N SER A 651 -1.79 44.65 30.88
CA SER A 651 -0.89 43.86 30.04
C SER A 651 -0.03 42.98 30.93
N ILE A 652 -0.23 41.67 30.86
CA ILE A 652 0.56 40.66 31.56
C ILE A 652 1.91 40.54 30.87
N LEU A 653 2.99 40.59 31.66
CA LEU A 653 4.36 40.57 31.17
C LEU A 653 5.08 39.29 31.56
N GLU A 654 5.80 38.73 30.59
CA GLU A 654 6.70 37.59 30.74
C GLU A 654 8.06 37.91 30.10
N PHE A 655 9.07 37.08 30.38
CA PHE A 655 10.45 37.38 29.99
C PHE A 655 11.07 36.22 29.22
N ALA A 656 11.54 36.52 28.01
CA ALA A 656 12.30 35.56 27.18
C ALA A 656 13.75 35.51 27.69
N GLY A 657 14.00 34.74 28.75
CA GLY A 657 15.30 34.62 29.41
C GLY A 657 15.34 35.36 30.76
N ALA A 658 16.45 36.05 31.06
CA ALA A 658 16.60 36.78 32.31
C ALA A 658 15.58 37.93 32.44
N GLU A 659 15.04 38.15 33.65
CA GLU A 659 14.06 39.19 33.97
C GLU A 659 14.69 40.60 33.85
N THR A 660 14.72 41.13 32.63
CA THR A 660 15.35 42.42 32.31
C THR A 660 14.46 43.24 31.36
N MET A 661 14.71 44.56 31.30
CA MET A 661 14.02 45.47 30.38
C MET A 661 14.28 45.19 28.89
N ALA A 662 15.26 44.34 28.54
CA ALA A 662 15.46 43.89 27.17
C ALA A 662 14.53 42.72 26.79
N ASN A 663 14.28 41.82 27.75
CA ASN A 663 13.69 40.50 27.51
C ASN A 663 12.18 40.43 27.77
N TRP A 664 11.57 41.48 28.33
CA TRP A 664 10.13 41.48 28.58
C TRP A 664 9.33 41.43 27.27
N ARG A 665 8.18 40.77 27.35
CA ARG A 665 7.17 40.61 26.31
C ARG A 665 5.79 40.77 26.93
N ILE A 666 4.84 41.22 26.13
CA ILE A 666 3.42 41.25 26.52
C ILE A 666 2.85 39.89 26.19
N ALA A 667 2.62 39.10 27.25
CA ALA A 667 2.07 37.75 27.16
C ALA A 667 0.61 37.79 26.71
N TRP A 668 -0.20 38.58 27.42
CA TRP A 668 -1.63 38.72 27.20
C TRP A 668 -2.08 40.13 27.60
N VAL A 669 -3.03 40.65 26.83
CA VAL A 669 -3.72 41.91 27.11
C VAL A 669 -5.09 41.57 27.68
N VAL A 670 -5.42 42.17 28.81
CA VAL A 670 -6.71 41.99 29.49
C VAL A 670 -7.43 43.32 29.54
N LEU A 671 -8.49 43.45 28.76
CA LEU A 671 -9.35 44.64 28.78
C LEU A 671 -10.30 44.54 29.98
N TYR A 672 -10.15 45.45 30.93
CA TYR A 672 -10.98 45.53 32.12
C TYR A 672 -12.24 46.35 31.81
N SER A 673 -13.34 45.70 31.44
CA SER A 673 -14.50 46.40 30.87
C SER A 673 -15.81 46.16 31.63
N ARG A 674 -16.74 47.10 31.45
CA ARG A 674 -18.09 47.01 32.01
C ARG A 674 -18.87 45.83 31.40
N PRO A 675 -19.79 45.20 32.15
CA PRO A 675 -20.70 44.21 31.59
C PRO A 675 -21.56 44.82 30.48
N SER A 676 -22.05 43.97 29.56
CA SER A 676 -22.95 44.37 28.48
C SER A 676 -24.34 44.84 28.94
N GLY A 677 -24.69 44.65 30.22
CA GLY A 677 -25.92 45.16 30.83
C GLY A 677 -25.90 45.10 32.36
N GLY A 678 -26.68 45.98 33.01
CA GLY A 678 -26.78 46.09 34.47
C GLY A 678 -25.74 47.04 35.10
N GLY A 679 -25.74 47.10 36.44
CA GLY A 679 -24.75 47.86 37.21
C GLY A 679 -23.42 47.13 37.32
N VAL A 680 -22.33 47.87 37.54
CA VAL A 680 -20.99 47.27 37.75
C VAL A 680 -20.89 46.71 39.17
N VAL A 681 -20.50 45.45 39.29
CA VAL A 681 -20.09 44.80 40.54
C VAL A 681 -18.59 44.58 40.45
N GLU A 682 -17.83 45.40 41.17
CA GLU A 682 -16.37 45.30 41.25
C GLU A 682 -15.94 44.00 41.98
N PRO A 683 -14.72 43.49 41.71
CA PRO A 683 -14.20 42.29 42.36
C PRO A 683 -14.03 42.50 43.86
N SER A 684 -14.49 41.52 44.64
CA SER A 684 -14.32 41.49 46.09
C SER A 684 -13.03 40.74 46.49
N PRO A 685 -12.52 40.97 47.72
CA PRO A 685 -11.37 40.23 48.22
C PRO A 685 -11.62 38.72 48.19
N GLY A 686 -10.72 37.97 47.54
CA GLY A 686 -10.85 36.52 47.35
C GLY A 686 -11.38 36.10 45.98
N ASP A 687 -11.96 37.01 45.19
CA ASP A 687 -12.39 36.74 43.82
C ASP A 687 -11.20 36.35 42.93
N ARG A 688 -11.47 35.46 41.96
CA ARG A 688 -10.45 34.91 41.06
C ARG A 688 -10.94 34.86 39.64
N PHE A 689 -10.14 35.45 38.77
CA PHE A 689 -10.26 35.33 37.32
C PHE A 689 -9.12 34.47 36.79
N VAL A 690 -9.41 33.46 35.98
CA VAL A 690 -8.38 32.59 35.40
C VAL A 690 -8.29 32.80 33.90
N ILE A 691 -7.06 32.69 33.39
CA ILE A 691 -6.74 32.66 31.98
C ILE A 691 -6.19 31.27 31.69
N ARG A 692 -6.77 30.60 30.70
CA ARG A 692 -6.33 29.29 30.23
C ARG A 692 -5.86 29.39 28.80
N THR A 693 -4.74 28.75 28.51
CA THR A 693 -4.11 28.83 27.18
C THR A 693 -3.82 27.44 26.62
N THR A 694 -3.85 27.33 25.29
CA THR A 694 -3.32 26.17 24.58
C THR A 694 -1.80 26.14 24.68
N LYS A 695 -1.23 24.93 24.79
CA LYS A 695 0.19 24.67 25.00
C LYS A 695 0.55 23.43 24.20
N ARG A 696 1.40 23.62 23.20
CA ARG A 696 2.05 22.53 22.48
C ARG A 696 2.75 21.58 23.45
N PHE A 697 2.89 20.33 23.06
CA PHE A 697 3.71 19.41 23.87
C PHE A 697 5.18 19.83 23.87
N GLN A 698 5.78 19.90 25.05
CA GLN A 698 7.20 20.19 25.24
C GLN A 698 7.95 18.99 25.82
N THR A 699 9.28 19.03 25.73
CA THR A 699 10.15 18.06 26.42
C THR A 699 9.79 17.98 27.90
N GLY A 700 9.41 16.79 28.36
CA GLY A 700 8.96 16.54 29.73
C GLY A 700 7.44 16.31 29.86
N ASP A 701 6.66 16.63 28.82
CA ASP A 701 5.26 16.23 28.74
C ASP A 701 5.15 14.73 28.43
N ALA A 702 4.18 14.05 29.06
CA ALA A 702 3.90 12.65 28.78
C ALA A 702 2.46 12.22 29.08
N PHE A 703 1.92 11.31 28.27
CA PHE A 703 0.73 10.52 28.61
C PHE A 703 1.13 9.17 29.15
N THR A 704 0.39 8.68 30.13
CA THR A 704 0.54 7.32 30.66
C THR A 704 -0.82 6.64 30.62
N PHE A 705 -0.87 5.45 30.04
CA PHE A 705 -2.08 4.63 29.98
C PHE A 705 -1.74 3.16 30.20
N GLY A 706 -2.71 2.38 30.67
CA GLY A 706 -2.56 0.95 30.86
C GLY A 706 -3.61 0.16 30.10
N THR A 707 -3.37 -1.13 29.90
CA THR A 707 -4.29 -2.01 29.17
C THR A 707 -4.96 -3.05 30.06
N LYS A 708 -6.23 -3.31 29.78
CA LYS A 708 -6.94 -4.51 30.20
C LYS A 708 -7.23 -5.39 28.99
N ALA A 709 -6.95 -6.69 29.12
CA ALA A 709 -7.16 -7.66 28.05
C ALA A 709 -8.66 -7.91 27.81
N SER A 710 -8.98 -8.50 26.65
CA SER A 710 -10.34 -8.99 26.40
C SER A 710 -10.66 -10.20 27.29
N VAL A 711 -11.93 -10.35 27.65
CA VAL A 711 -12.40 -11.50 28.45
C VAL A 711 -13.74 -12.01 27.92
N VAL A 712 -14.08 -13.26 28.26
CA VAL A 712 -15.40 -13.83 28.01
C VAL A 712 -16.15 -13.89 29.34
N ASP A 713 -17.21 -13.10 29.47
CA ASP A 713 -18.11 -13.13 30.60
C ASP A 713 -19.21 -14.18 30.36
N GLN A 714 -19.21 -15.25 31.16
CA GLN A 714 -20.18 -16.35 31.05
C GLN A 714 -21.62 -15.92 31.37
N ALA A 715 -21.81 -14.97 32.30
CA ALA A 715 -23.15 -14.49 32.65
C ALA A 715 -23.72 -13.64 31.52
N LEU A 716 -22.89 -12.80 30.90
CA LEU A 716 -23.26 -12.06 29.69
C LEU A 716 -23.52 -13.01 28.51
N ALA A 717 -22.69 -14.04 28.32
CA ALA A 717 -22.89 -15.03 27.27
C ALA A 717 -24.25 -15.75 27.42
N SER A 718 -24.66 -16.05 28.65
CA SER A 718 -25.91 -16.75 28.94
C SER A 718 -27.13 -15.91 28.54
N THR A 719 -27.11 -14.59 28.78
CA THR A 719 -28.21 -13.68 28.38
C THR A 719 -28.24 -13.42 26.86
N GLN A 720 -27.14 -13.69 26.16
CA GLN A 720 -27.03 -13.47 24.72
C GLN A 720 -27.34 -14.70 23.86
N LEU A 721 -27.62 -15.87 24.47
CA LEU A 721 -27.92 -17.10 23.71
C LEU A 721 -29.15 -16.96 22.79
N ASP A 722 -30.15 -16.18 23.19
CA ASP A 722 -31.35 -15.92 22.38
C ASP A 722 -31.04 -15.21 21.05
N GLY A 723 -29.88 -14.55 20.94
CA GLY A 723 -29.43 -13.88 19.72
C GLY A 723 -28.78 -14.82 18.70
N ILE A 724 -28.61 -16.12 19.01
CA ILE A 724 -28.03 -17.08 18.06
C ILE A 724 -28.97 -17.27 16.88
N SER A 725 -28.46 -17.03 15.67
CA SER A 725 -29.23 -17.13 14.43
C SER A 725 -28.47 -17.86 13.32
N VAL A 726 -29.17 -18.18 12.24
CA VAL A 726 -28.61 -18.82 11.04
C VAL A 726 -28.71 -17.85 9.87
N VAL A 727 -27.63 -17.68 9.10
CA VAL A 727 -27.56 -16.77 7.94
C VAL A 727 -26.92 -17.47 6.73
N PRO A 728 -27.50 -17.37 5.52
CA PRO A 728 -28.83 -16.84 5.23
C PRO A 728 -29.92 -17.79 5.75
N ASN A 729 -31.07 -17.22 6.14
CA ASN A 729 -32.26 -17.98 6.52
C ASN A 729 -33.52 -17.29 5.95
N PRO A 730 -34.20 -17.87 4.96
CA PRO A 730 -33.92 -19.18 4.36
C PRO A 730 -32.64 -19.17 3.51
N TYR A 731 -31.96 -20.32 3.44
CA TYR A 731 -30.97 -20.58 2.40
C TYR A 731 -31.71 -20.96 1.11
N ILE A 732 -31.44 -20.25 0.01
CA ILE A 732 -32.08 -20.49 -1.29
C ILE A 732 -31.06 -21.13 -2.24
N SER A 733 -31.22 -22.42 -2.52
CA SER A 733 -30.41 -23.15 -3.50
C SER A 733 -30.91 -22.84 -4.91
N GLY A 734 -30.01 -22.66 -5.89
CA GLY A 734 -30.37 -22.61 -7.31
C GLY A 734 -30.76 -23.98 -7.87
N ALA A 735 -31.39 -24.02 -9.05
CA ALA A 735 -31.80 -25.29 -9.65
C ALA A 735 -30.58 -26.09 -10.14
N ARG A 736 -30.59 -27.42 -9.97
CA ARG A 736 -29.45 -28.29 -10.31
C ARG A 736 -29.08 -28.30 -11.81
N TRP A 737 -29.98 -27.87 -12.70
CA TRP A 737 -29.79 -27.77 -14.16
C TRP A 737 -29.51 -26.33 -14.63
N GLU A 738 -29.60 -25.34 -13.73
CA GLU A 738 -28.96 -24.06 -14.02
C GLU A 738 -27.46 -24.35 -14.13
N ARG A 739 -26.85 -23.91 -15.25
CA ARG A 739 -25.42 -24.13 -15.48
C ARG A 739 -24.67 -23.65 -14.24
N ARG A 740 -23.77 -24.51 -13.73
CA ARG A 740 -22.71 -24.08 -12.79
C ARG A 740 -22.10 -22.84 -13.41
N VAL A 741 -22.22 -21.69 -12.74
CA VAL A 741 -21.68 -20.45 -13.27
C VAL A 741 -20.16 -20.66 -13.33
N LEU A 742 -19.63 -20.78 -14.54
CA LEU A 742 -18.19 -20.88 -14.82
C LEU A 742 -17.54 -19.48 -14.84
N ASN A 743 -18.31 -18.44 -14.50
CA ASN A 743 -17.84 -17.08 -14.30
C ASN A 743 -17.67 -16.84 -12.80
N GLN A 744 -16.51 -16.31 -12.40
CA GLN A 744 -16.13 -16.03 -11.01
C GLN A 744 -17.05 -15.02 -10.31
N THR A 745 -17.96 -14.34 -11.01
CA THR A 745 -18.89 -13.39 -10.39
C THR A 745 -20.27 -14.03 -10.13
N GLY A 746 -20.69 -14.07 -8.86
CA GLY A 746 -22.12 -13.96 -8.52
C GLY A 746 -22.76 -14.96 -7.55
N ARG A 747 -22.12 -16.07 -7.15
CA ARG A 747 -22.54 -16.87 -5.95
C ARG A 747 -21.34 -17.65 -5.40
N GLY A 748 -20.89 -17.29 -4.20
CA GLY A 748 -19.82 -17.98 -3.47
C GLY A 748 -20.20 -19.39 -2.99
N GLU A 749 -19.39 -19.96 -2.11
CA GLU A 749 -19.57 -21.33 -1.58
C GLU A 749 -20.98 -21.64 -1.08
N ARG A 750 -21.42 -22.90 -1.26
CA ARG A 750 -22.64 -23.42 -0.64
C ARG A 750 -22.45 -23.52 0.88
N ARG A 751 -22.90 -22.50 1.61
CA ARG A 751 -22.66 -22.38 3.06
C ARG A 751 -23.82 -21.68 3.77
N ILE A 752 -24.01 -22.04 5.04
CA ILE A 752 -24.74 -21.23 6.04
C ILE A 752 -23.83 -21.01 7.25
N ASP A 753 -24.08 -19.94 8.02
CA ASP A 753 -23.39 -19.63 9.25
C ASP A 753 -24.33 -19.59 10.43
N PHE A 754 -23.91 -20.20 11.53
CA PHE A 754 -24.48 -19.98 12.86
C PHE A 754 -23.73 -18.79 13.49
N THR A 755 -24.45 -17.72 13.83
CA THR A 755 -23.86 -16.47 14.34
C THR A 755 -24.21 -16.24 15.80
N ASN A 756 -23.45 -15.34 16.46
CA ASN A 756 -23.58 -15.01 17.89
C ASN A 756 -23.41 -16.24 18.82
N LEU A 757 -22.60 -17.22 18.39
CA LEU A 757 -22.28 -18.39 19.19
C LEU A 757 -21.28 -18.04 20.31
N PRO A 758 -21.34 -18.72 21.46
CA PRO A 758 -20.27 -18.72 22.45
C PRO A 758 -18.91 -19.15 21.87
N ALA A 759 -17.81 -18.81 22.55
CA ALA A 759 -16.47 -19.16 22.11
C ALA A 759 -16.29 -20.69 21.96
N GLN A 760 -16.88 -21.44 22.89
CA GLN A 760 -16.91 -22.91 22.90
C GLN A 760 -18.35 -23.44 22.94
N CYS A 761 -18.75 -24.21 21.93
CA CYS A 761 -20.06 -24.85 21.89
C CYS A 761 -20.13 -26.00 20.88
N THR A 762 -21.13 -26.86 21.05
CA THR A 762 -21.51 -27.88 20.07
C THR A 762 -22.82 -27.49 19.40
N VAL A 763 -22.87 -27.49 18.06
CA VAL A 763 -24.08 -27.26 17.28
C VAL A 763 -24.51 -28.59 16.65
N ARG A 764 -25.71 -29.07 17.00
CA ARG A 764 -26.31 -30.30 16.46
C ARG A 764 -27.48 -29.95 15.57
N ILE A 765 -27.49 -30.43 14.34
CA ILE A 765 -28.52 -30.13 13.35
C ILE A 765 -29.39 -31.35 13.14
N TYR A 766 -30.71 -31.18 13.19
CA TYR A 766 -31.70 -32.24 13.07
C TYR A 766 -32.72 -31.92 11.97
N SER A 767 -33.23 -32.98 11.32
CA SER A 767 -34.44 -32.90 10.51
C SER A 767 -35.69 -32.73 11.39
N LEU A 768 -36.83 -32.35 10.80
CA LEU A 768 -38.12 -32.31 11.52
C LEU A 768 -38.57 -33.66 12.10
N ALA A 769 -38.05 -34.78 11.58
CA ALA A 769 -38.31 -36.11 12.12
C ALA A 769 -37.43 -36.44 13.34
N GLY A 770 -36.53 -35.54 13.75
CA GLY A 770 -35.61 -35.73 14.87
C GLY A 770 -34.33 -36.52 14.51
N ALA A 771 -34.12 -36.87 13.24
CA ALA A 771 -32.89 -37.51 12.81
C ALA A 771 -31.72 -36.49 12.81
N LEU A 772 -30.59 -36.87 13.41
CA LEU A 772 -29.36 -36.08 13.41
C LEU A 772 -28.77 -36.04 12.00
N VAL A 773 -28.54 -34.83 11.51
CA VAL A 773 -28.01 -34.56 10.16
C VAL A 773 -26.51 -34.29 10.21
N ARG A 774 -26.07 -33.49 11.19
CA ARG A 774 -24.67 -33.09 11.35
C ARG A 774 -24.40 -32.61 12.77
N THR A 775 -23.22 -32.92 13.30
CA THR A 775 -22.64 -32.24 14.48
C THR A 775 -21.47 -31.35 14.08
N LEU A 776 -21.44 -30.13 14.62
CA LEU A 776 -20.36 -29.16 14.44
C LEU A 776 -19.81 -28.77 15.81
N TYR A 777 -18.49 -28.68 15.91
CA TYR A 777 -17.79 -28.28 17.13
C TYR A 777 -17.14 -26.93 16.91
N LYS A 778 -17.34 -26.03 17.86
CA LYS A 778 -16.71 -24.71 17.88
C LYS A 778 -15.81 -24.62 19.10
N ASP A 779 -14.53 -24.37 18.84
CA ASP A 779 -13.52 -23.95 19.79
C ASP A 779 -12.65 -22.91 19.09
N SER A 780 -13.03 -21.65 19.21
CA SER A 780 -12.36 -20.55 18.51
C SER A 780 -12.19 -19.34 19.43
N PRO A 781 -11.27 -18.41 19.10
CA PRO A 781 -11.07 -17.20 19.89
C PRO A 781 -12.38 -16.43 20.11
N ALA A 782 -12.46 -15.72 21.22
CA ALA A 782 -13.66 -14.96 21.60
C ALA A 782 -14.02 -13.82 20.62
N THR A 783 -13.08 -13.44 19.75
CA THR A 783 -13.29 -12.50 18.64
C THR A 783 -14.13 -13.09 17.50
N THR A 784 -14.40 -14.40 17.50
CA THR A 784 -15.14 -15.09 16.44
C THR A 784 -16.38 -15.78 17.01
N GLY A 785 -17.55 -15.21 16.77
CA GLY A 785 -18.86 -15.73 17.16
C GLY A 785 -19.59 -16.51 16.06
N ALA A 786 -18.93 -16.82 14.95
CA ALA A 786 -19.52 -17.55 13.83
C ALA A 786 -19.01 -19.00 13.72
N LEU A 787 -19.84 -19.88 13.17
CA LEU A 787 -19.47 -21.24 12.77
C LEU A 787 -20.16 -21.60 11.44
N SER A 788 -19.38 -21.98 10.45
CA SER A 788 -19.87 -22.27 9.10
C SER A 788 -20.21 -23.74 8.88
N TRP A 789 -21.21 -24.01 8.05
CA TRP A 789 -21.57 -25.34 7.58
C TRP A 789 -21.81 -25.35 6.07
N ASN A 790 -21.18 -26.31 5.38
CA ASN A 790 -21.25 -26.49 3.93
C ASN A 790 -22.50 -27.25 3.45
N LEU A 791 -23.51 -27.44 4.30
CA LEU A 791 -24.75 -28.17 3.99
C LEU A 791 -24.54 -29.64 3.60
N VAL A 792 -23.46 -30.26 4.08
CA VAL A 792 -23.18 -31.70 3.94
C VAL A 792 -23.44 -32.41 5.27
N SER A 793 -24.20 -33.50 5.21
CA SER A 793 -24.52 -34.37 6.36
C SER A 793 -23.28 -35.09 6.91
N GLU A 794 -23.43 -35.79 8.04
CA GLU A 794 -22.39 -36.65 8.62
C GLU A 794 -21.90 -37.72 7.61
N ASP A 795 -22.82 -38.28 6.82
CA ASP A 795 -22.54 -39.34 5.82
C ASP A 795 -21.95 -38.81 4.50
N GLY A 796 -21.61 -37.52 4.42
CA GLY A 796 -21.03 -36.91 3.22
C GLY A 796 -22.04 -36.58 2.11
N MET A 797 -23.35 -36.69 2.38
CA MET A 797 -24.39 -36.36 1.41
C MET A 797 -24.91 -34.93 1.56
N ASP A 798 -25.27 -34.33 0.42
CA ASP A 798 -26.02 -33.07 0.36
C ASP A 798 -27.35 -33.16 1.11
N VAL A 799 -27.64 -32.19 1.96
CA VAL A 799 -28.95 -32.12 2.62
C VAL A 799 -30.06 -31.66 1.66
N SER A 800 -31.29 -32.12 1.90
CA SER A 800 -32.48 -31.80 1.08
C SER A 800 -33.05 -30.41 1.41
N TYR A 801 -33.94 -29.88 0.56
CA TYR A 801 -34.79 -28.76 0.98
C TYR A 801 -35.66 -29.20 2.17
N GLY A 802 -36.06 -28.24 3.00
CA GLY A 802 -36.90 -28.47 4.15
C GLY A 802 -36.60 -27.53 5.31
N LEU A 803 -37.34 -27.71 6.39
CA LEU A 803 -37.10 -27.05 7.67
C LEU A 803 -36.21 -27.94 8.53
N TYR A 804 -35.23 -27.33 9.20
CA TYR A 804 -34.29 -27.98 10.10
C TYR A 804 -34.34 -27.32 11.47
N VAL A 805 -34.01 -28.09 12.50
CA VAL A 805 -33.86 -27.62 13.88
C VAL A 805 -32.39 -27.72 14.25
N TYR A 806 -31.86 -26.72 14.94
CA TYR A 806 -30.51 -26.79 15.50
C TYR A 806 -30.57 -26.63 17.02
N HIS A 807 -29.69 -27.35 17.70
CA HIS A 807 -29.46 -27.28 19.13
C HIS A 807 -28.01 -26.85 19.38
N VAL A 808 -27.85 -25.76 20.13
CA VAL A 808 -26.54 -25.29 20.60
C VAL A 808 -26.39 -25.65 22.06
N ASP A 809 -25.28 -26.27 22.39
CA ASP A 809 -24.91 -26.68 23.74
C ASP A 809 -23.56 -26.05 24.10
N ALA A 810 -23.57 -25.08 25.00
CA ALA A 810 -22.40 -24.29 25.40
C ALA A 810 -22.07 -24.58 26.87
N PRO A 811 -21.00 -25.34 27.16
CA PRO A 811 -20.62 -25.71 28.52
C PRO A 811 -20.44 -24.48 29.43
N GLY A 812 -21.12 -24.48 30.59
CA GLY A 812 -21.05 -23.38 31.57
C GLY A 812 -21.83 -22.10 31.19
N VAL A 813 -22.43 -22.04 29.99
CA VAL A 813 -23.18 -20.86 29.52
C VAL A 813 -24.68 -21.17 29.40
N GLY A 814 -25.05 -22.29 28.77
CA GLY A 814 -26.44 -22.70 28.59
C GLY A 814 -26.70 -23.44 27.27
N GLN A 815 -27.98 -23.57 26.90
CA GLN A 815 -28.41 -24.22 25.67
C GLN A 815 -29.40 -23.35 24.89
N HIS A 816 -29.39 -23.46 23.57
CA HIS A 816 -30.32 -22.77 22.67
C HIS A 816 -30.88 -23.72 21.62
N ILE A 817 -32.13 -23.49 21.20
CA ILE A 817 -32.76 -24.25 20.10
C ILE A 817 -33.37 -23.25 19.12
N GLY A 818 -33.07 -23.42 17.84
CA GLY A 818 -33.66 -22.62 16.77
C GLY A 818 -33.99 -23.44 15.53
N LYS A 819 -34.47 -22.75 14.49
CA LYS A 819 -34.88 -23.37 13.22
C LYS A 819 -34.40 -22.55 12.02
N PHE A 820 -34.14 -23.22 10.91
CA PHE A 820 -33.82 -22.58 9.63
C PHE A 820 -34.40 -23.39 8.47
N ALA A 821 -34.62 -22.72 7.34
CA ALA A 821 -35.17 -23.35 6.14
C ALA A 821 -34.15 -23.39 5.00
N ILE A 822 -34.15 -24.48 4.26
CA ILE A 822 -33.46 -24.65 2.98
C ILE A 822 -34.55 -24.74 1.91
N ILE A 823 -34.56 -23.80 0.98
CA ILE A 823 -35.45 -23.76 -0.18
C ILE A 823 -34.64 -24.15 -1.41
N LYS A 824 -35.19 -25.02 -2.25
CA LYS A 824 -34.62 -25.39 -3.55
C LYS A 824 -35.54 -24.95 -4.67
#